data_AF-A0A7Z1TU79-F1
#
_entry.id   AF-A0A7Z1TU79-F1
#
_cell.length_a   1.000
_cell.length_b   1.000
_cell.length_c   1.000
_cell.angle_alpha   90.00
_cell.angle_beta   90.00
_cell.angle_gamma   90.00
#
_symmetry.space_group_name_H-M   'P 1'
#
loop_
_entity.id
_entity.type
_entity.pdbx_description
1 polymer ?
#
loop_
_entity_poly.entity_id
_entity_poly.type
_entity_poly.pdbx_seq_one_letter_code
_entity_poly.pdbx_strand_id
1 'polypeptide(L)'
;MSPRLRLPVVRIPPSHPGGGRARGTTEPPPVVYRMVCGGRHAPALRVEELTMMARPGGRRWAALLIVVCLAAVAVKPTLAADKIKVTSLDELPRFVYPIEGSASQLLVSDQFPAFAARVRKDVEQVLAAYDIADPSTLQGLYGVMQRLDFLDGNYDASLEWLSKSRALEDKEANRLTSGLVDRAWVAARREAPGDGFNAAFAKQLEALASGLPWTVVQDNIEQAKGRAEYLSSNLMIGRVQSEMDPVVAETGVLTEDMARTLIAMRSTMEMFLPVREQVAAVYQRLIDANRVEKPDIWAARAVTLTPGTKAQPVAIGIWDSGVDASVFPGALWVNAKESFDGVDNDGNGYVDDVNGIGFDLDGFRTPELLHPEGDMAGKAEAAMGYTEGFMDLTSSIDSPEASALKKHIASLAPEEVKGFIESLQFAALYMHGTHVAGIAIEGNPYARILINRYTFDYHVPRAILTVEIAERHAKSFQDSVDYFKQAGVRAVNMSWGWTLKEVEGVLESNGVTDPEERAAKTREIFGILKKGLHDALASAPEILFITAAGNDDNDVEFDEVIPSNFQLPNLITVAAVDQAGDPTSFTSTGRNVVIYANGYEVSSYVPGGGRMKASGTSMASPNALNLAAKLFALDPALTPARVIELMKKGATPREGDPSFLLINPQQSIERLKKAGAAAT
;
A
#
# COMPACT_ATOMS: atom_id res chain seq x y z
N MET A 1 -21.91 41.08 36.78
CA MET A 1 -20.85 41.99 37.26
C MET A 1 -19.52 41.47 36.75
N SER A 2 -18.77 42.33 36.05
CA SER A 2 -17.43 42.14 35.45
C SER A 2 -16.35 41.67 36.47
N PRO A 3 -15.18 41.09 36.05
CA PRO A 3 -14.35 41.60 34.95
C PRO A 3 -13.64 40.62 34.00
N ARG A 4 -13.40 41.15 32.80
CA ARG A 4 -12.52 40.64 31.74
C ARG A 4 -11.09 41.13 31.95
N LEU A 5 -10.10 40.25 31.74
CA LEU A 5 -8.68 40.61 31.62
C LEU A 5 -8.25 40.59 30.14
N ARG A 6 -7.45 41.59 29.76
CA ARG A 6 -6.87 41.81 28.42
C ARG A 6 -5.47 41.20 28.36
N LEU A 7 -5.09 40.64 27.21
CA LEU A 7 -3.69 40.33 26.85
C LEU A 7 -3.19 41.28 25.74
N PRO A 8 -1.89 41.60 25.69
CA PRO A 8 -1.35 42.65 24.84
C PRO A 8 -0.88 42.18 23.45
N VAL A 9 -1.01 43.09 22.48
CA VAL A 9 -0.57 43.00 21.09
C VAL A 9 0.89 43.45 20.98
N VAL A 10 1.75 42.62 20.37
CA VAL A 10 3.13 43.02 19.99
C VAL A 10 3.15 43.39 18.51
N ARG A 11 3.64 44.60 18.22
CA ARG A 11 3.84 45.17 16.88
C ARG A 11 5.25 44.83 16.38
N ILE A 12 5.35 44.36 15.13
CA ILE A 12 6.61 44.24 14.37
C ILE A 12 6.77 45.53 13.52
N PRO A 13 7.94 46.20 13.53
CA PRO A 13 8.18 47.39 12.70
C PRO A 13 8.66 47.04 11.27
N PRO A 14 8.41 47.91 10.28
CA PRO A 14 8.82 47.69 8.89
C PRO A 14 10.17 48.36 8.57
N SER A 15 10.92 47.81 7.62
CA SER A 15 12.02 48.53 6.95
C SER A 15 11.98 48.35 5.44
N HIS A 16 12.11 49.49 4.77
CA HIS A 16 11.90 49.79 3.35
C HIS A 16 13.23 49.70 2.54
N PRO A 17 13.24 49.97 1.21
CA PRO A 17 14.12 49.32 0.23
C PRO A 17 15.20 50.22 -0.40
N GLY A 18 16.02 49.62 -1.27
CA GLY A 18 16.94 50.25 -2.23
C GLY A 18 18.41 49.95 -1.91
N GLY A 19 19.34 49.60 -2.81
CA GLY A 19 19.39 49.49 -4.27
C GLY A 19 20.88 49.61 -4.68
N GLY A 20 21.34 48.86 -5.70
CA GLY A 20 22.56 49.23 -6.47
C GLY A 20 23.68 48.19 -6.68
N ARG A 21 23.61 47.49 -7.82
CA ARG A 21 24.67 47.21 -8.84
C ARG A 21 26.10 46.77 -8.42
N ALA A 22 26.53 45.56 -8.85
CA ALA A 22 27.28 45.27 -10.11
C ALA A 22 28.37 44.17 -10.01
N ARG A 23 28.32 43.26 -11.02
CA ARG A 23 29.38 42.45 -11.68
C ARG A 23 30.04 41.28 -10.94
N GLY A 24 30.02 40.12 -11.61
CA GLY A 24 30.95 39.01 -11.38
C GLY A 24 30.43 37.66 -11.89
N THR A 25 30.35 37.49 -13.20
CA THR A 25 30.08 36.19 -13.87
C THR A 25 31.34 35.31 -13.85
N THR A 26 31.27 34.12 -13.26
CA THR A 26 32.15 32.98 -13.61
C THR A 26 31.42 31.66 -13.34
N GLU A 27 30.90 31.05 -14.40
CA GLU A 27 30.60 29.61 -14.47
C GLU A 27 31.92 28.81 -14.48
N PRO A 28 31.97 27.61 -13.88
CA PRO A 28 33.02 26.63 -14.16
C PRO A 28 32.68 25.76 -15.39
N PRO A 29 33.67 25.38 -16.22
CA PRO A 29 33.43 24.73 -17.51
C PRO A 29 33.25 23.20 -17.42
N PRO A 30 32.69 22.56 -18.46
CA PRO A 30 32.50 21.11 -18.53
C PRO A 30 33.81 20.37 -18.85
N VAL A 31 34.00 19.22 -18.20
CA VAL A 31 35.10 18.30 -18.43
C VAL A 31 34.84 17.49 -19.70
N VAL A 32 35.61 17.78 -20.76
CA VAL A 32 35.67 16.98 -22.00
C VAL A 32 36.96 16.16 -21.98
N TYR A 33 36.86 14.84 -21.90
CA TYR A 33 38.00 13.95 -22.14
C TYR A 33 38.28 13.86 -23.64
N ARG A 34 39.44 14.42 -24.06
CA ARG A 34 39.98 14.31 -25.42
C ARG A 34 41.08 13.25 -25.43
N MET A 35 40.82 12.13 -26.10
CA MET A 35 41.76 11.04 -26.33
C MET A 35 42.77 11.46 -27.41
N VAL A 36 44.08 11.30 -27.16
CA VAL A 36 45.16 11.51 -28.15
C VAL A 36 45.74 10.16 -28.58
N CYS A 37 45.99 10.11 -29.89
CA CYS A 37 46.48 9.04 -30.75
C CYS A 37 47.67 8.19 -30.26
N GLY A 38 47.64 6.92 -30.66
CA GLY A 38 48.81 6.07 -30.88
C GLY A 38 48.51 5.06 -31.98
N GLY A 39 48.94 5.34 -33.22
CA GLY A 39 48.85 4.40 -34.34
C GLY A 39 50.15 3.65 -34.58
N ARG A 40 50.06 2.40 -35.08
CA ARG A 40 50.82 1.93 -36.25
C ARG A 40 50.40 0.52 -36.71
N HIS A 41 50.27 0.43 -38.03
CA HIS A 41 50.48 -0.70 -38.96
C HIS A 41 49.33 -1.69 -39.29
N ALA A 42 48.84 -1.49 -40.53
CA ALA A 42 48.14 -2.44 -41.41
C ALA A 42 49.18 -3.35 -42.17
N PRO A 43 48.78 -4.28 -43.07
CA PRO A 43 48.15 -3.91 -44.35
C PRO A 43 46.96 -4.78 -44.80
N ALA A 44 46.22 -4.20 -45.75
CA ALA A 44 45.02 -4.67 -46.42
C ALA A 44 45.33 -5.48 -47.69
N LEU A 45 44.34 -6.25 -48.15
CA LEU A 45 44.24 -6.77 -49.52
C LEU A 45 42.88 -6.35 -50.11
N ARG A 46 42.93 -5.64 -51.25
CA ARG A 46 41.87 -5.45 -52.25
C ARG A 46 42.37 -6.03 -53.56
N VAL A 47 41.45 -6.40 -54.46
CA VAL A 47 41.48 -6.42 -55.95
C VAL A 47 40.25 -7.27 -56.38
N GLU A 48 39.41 -7.04 -57.39
CA GLU A 48 39.09 -5.99 -58.39
C GLU A 48 37.75 -6.42 -59.06
N GLU A 49 37.06 -5.47 -59.69
CA GLU A 49 35.94 -5.68 -60.62
C GLU A 49 36.43 -6.17 -61.99
N LEU A 50 35.58 -6.89 -62.73
CA LEU A 50 35.66 -6.96 -64.20
C LEU A 50 34.28 -7.21 -64.83
N THR A 51 33.84 -6.24 -65.61
CA THR A 51 32.68 -6.27 -66.50
C THR A 51 33.12 -6.70 -67.91
N MET A 52 32.34 -7.53 -68.62
CA MET A 52 32.14 -7.38 -70.08
C MET A 52 30.98 -8.23 -70.65
N MET A 53 30.11 -7.51 -71.35
CA MET A 53 29.12 -7.79 -72.41
C MET A 53 29.06 -9.16 -73.13
N ALA A 54 27.83 -9.62 -73.42
CA ALA A 54 27.21 -9.67 -74.78
C ALA A 54 26.15 -10.79 -74.95
N ARG A 55 24.97 -10.44 -75.51
CA ARG A 55 23.98 -11.37 -76.12
C ARG A 55 24.20 -11.42 -77.65
N PRO A 56 23.81 -12.48 -78.38
CA PRO A 56 22.47 -12.58 -79.02
C PRO A 56 21.93 -14.05 -79.03
N GLY A 57 20.63 -14.38 -79.04
CA GLY A 57 19.58 -14.11 -80.03
C GLY A 57 18.88 -15.43 -80.43
N GLY A 58 17.54 -15.45 -80.56
CA GLY A 58 16.82 -16.26 -81.56
C GLY A 58 16.10 -17.59 -81.21
N ARG A 59 14.80 -17.48 -80.85
CA ARG A 59 13.59 -18.13 -81.46
C ARG A 59 13.44 -19.69 -81.59
N ARG A 60 12.34 -20.19 -80.96
CA ARG A 60 11.12 -20.87 -81.52
C ARG A 60 10.80 -22.37 -81.20
N TRP A 61 9.62 -22.54 -80.56
CA TRP A 61 8.53 -23.56 -80.65
C TRP A 61 8.75 -25.07 -80.45
N ALA A 62 8.02 -25.65 -79.46
CA ALA A 62 7.08 -26.80 -79.55
C ALA A 62 6.74 -27.30 -78.12
N ALA A 63 5.52 -27.12 -77.62
CA ALA A 63 4.36 -28.02 -77.69
C ALA A 63 4.35 -29.15 -76.62
N LEU A 64 3.52 -28.90 -75.59
CA LEU A 64 2.57 -29.79 -74.90
C LEU A 64 2.92 -31.29 -74.68
N LEU A 65 3.02 -31.68 -73.41
CA LEU A 65 2.34 -32.88 -72.89
C LEU A 65 2.13 -32.75 -71.37
N ILE A 66 0.85 -32.70 -71.00
CA ILE A 66 0.33 -32.72 -69.63
C ILE A 66 0.43 -34.17 -69.12
N VAL A 67 1.09 -34.38 -67.98
CA VAL A 67 0.76 -35.46 -67.06
C VAL A 67 0.56 -34.83 -65.68
N VAL A 68 -0.66 -34.99 -65.19
CA VAL A 68 -1.13 -34.58 -63.87
C VAL A 68 -0.45 -35.46 -62.83
N CYS A 69 0.35 -34.86 -61.94
CA CYS A 69 0.65 -35.42 -60.64
C CYS A 69 -0.08 -34.57 -59.58
N LEU A 70 -1.19 -35.10 -59.07
CA LEU A 70 -1.79 -34.65 -57.82
C LEU A 70 -0.78 -34.87 -56.69
N ALA A 71 -0.05 -33.82 -56.31
CA ALA A 71 0.61 -33.77 -55.02
C ALA A 71 -0.40 -33.22 -54.01
N ALA A 72 -0.96 -34.11 -53.19
CA ALA A 72 -1.61 -33.72 -51.96
C ALA A 72 -0.57 -32.98 -51.10
N VAL A 73 -0.73 -31.66 -50.98
CA VAL A 73 0.01 -30.88 -49.99
C VAL A 73 -0.58 -31.27 -48.64
N ALA A 74 0.06 -32.21 -47.97
CA ALA A 74 -0.15 -32.43 -46.55
C ALA A 74 0.29 -31.14 -45.84
N VAL A 75 -0.68 -30.35 -45.38
CA VAL A 75 -0.44 -29.31 -44.38
C VAL A 75 0.08 -30.03 -43.14
N LYS A 76 1.39 -29.97 -42.93
CA LYS A 76 1.96 -30.38 -41.64
C LYS A 76 1.43 -29.38 -40.60
N PRO A 77 0.83 -29.83 -39.49
CA PRO A 77 0.61 -28.93 -38.37
C PRO A 77 1.99 -28.40 -37.96
N THR A 78 2.16 -27.09 -37.96
CA THR A 78 3.26 -26.44 -37.26
C THR A 78 3.21 -26.95 -35.82
N LEU A 79 4.20 -27.73 -35.41
CA LEU A 79 4.43 -28.02 -34.00
C LEU A 79 4.50 -26.67 -33.30
N ALA A 80 3.55 -26.39 -32.41
CA ALA A 80 3.64 -25.23 -31.55
C ALA A 80 4.99 -25.34 -30.83
N ALA A 81 5.83 -24.30 -30.94
CA ALA A 81 7.05 -24.25 -30.15
C ALA A 81 6.66 -24.37 -28.67
N ASP A 82 7.36 -25.22 -27.93
CA ASP A 82 7.14 -25.31 -26.49
C ASP A 82 7.35 -23.93 -25.87
N LYS A 83 6.38 -23.48 -25.07
CA LYS A 83 6.44 -22.20 -24.38
C LYS A 83 7.67 -22.14 -23.47
N ILE A 84 8.27 -20.96 -23.37
CA ILE A 84 9.40 -20.72 -22.46
C ILE A 84 8.86 -20.77 -21.04
N LYS A 85 9.34 -21.73 -20.25
CA LYS A 85 8.96 -21.83 -18.83
C LYS A 85 9.52 -20.65 -18.06
N VAL A 86 8.64 -19.98 -17.31
CA VAL A 86 8.98 -18.85 -16.46
C VAL A 86 8.89 -19.28 -15.01
N THR A 87 9.97 -19.10 -14.25
CA THR A 87 10.04 -19.42 -12.81
C THR A 87 10.22 -18.18 -11.92
N SER A 88 10.48 -17.01 -12.51
CA SER A 88 10.49 -15.72 -11.82
C SER A 88 10.00 -14.59 -12.74
N LEU A 89 9.53 -13.49 -12.16
CA LEU A 89 9.05 -12.32 -12.91
C LEU A 89 10.13 -11.71 -13.82
N ASP A 90 11.40 -11.84 -13.44
CA ASP A 90 12.56 -11.26 -14.15
C ASP A 90 12.83 -11.91 -15.52
N GLU A 91 12.24 -13.08 -15.80
CA GLU A 91 12.39 -13.78 -17.08
C GLU A 91 11.39 -13.30 -18.16
N LEU A 92 10.41 -12.48 -17.78
CA LEU A 92 9.46 -11.88 -18.71
C LEU A 92 10.04 -10.65 -19.41
N PRO A 93 9.72 -10.42 -20.70
CA PRO A 93 10.14 -9.22 -21.38
C PRO A 93 9.46 -8.01 -20.73
N ARG A 94 10.23 -6.94 -20.56
CA ARG A 94 9.76 -5.70 -19.94
C ARG A 94 9.58 -4.63 -21.01
N PHE A 95 8.45 -3.94 -20.98
CA PHE A 95 8.08 -2.99 -22.03
C PHE A 95 8.09 -1.54 -21.52
N VAL A 96 8.41 -0.62 -22.44
CA VAL A 96 8.21 0.83 -22.26
C VAL A 96 7.48 1.38 -23.47
N TYR A 97 6.63 2.37 -23.24
CA TYR A 97 5.73 2.93 -24.23
C TYR A 97 6.02 4.43 -24.40
N PRO A 98 6.78 4.82 -25.43
CA PRO A 98 6.93 6.22 -25.79
C PRO A 98 5.57 6.82 -26.16
N ILE A 99 5.29 8.01 -25.64
CA ILE A 99 4.06 8.76 -25.91
C ILE A 99 4.36 10.23 -26.21
N GLU A 100 3.48 10.88 -26.97
CA GLU A 100 3.50 12.32 -27.17
C GLU A 100 2.58 13.01 -26.16
N GLY A 101 2.99 14.16 -25.61
CA GLY A 101 2.21 14.87 -24.61
C GLY A 101 2.28 14.23 -23.23
N SER A 102 1.19 14.30 -22.47
CA SER A 102 1.12 13.74 -21.11
C SER A 102 0.25 12.48 -21.02
N ALA A 103 0.44 11.69 -19.96
CA ALA A 103 -0.36 10.49 -19.71
C ALA A 103 -1.84 10.84 -19.50
N SER A 104 -2.12 11.93 -18.79
CA SER A 104 -3.48 12.40 -18.53
C SER A 104 -4.19 12.88 -19.79
N GLN A 105 -3.46 13.51 -20.72
CA GLN A 105 -3.97 13.88 -22.04
C GLN A 105 -4.26 12.63 -22.87
N LEU A 106 -3.33 11.68 -22.90
CA LEU A 106 -3.50 10.41 -23.61
C LEU A 106 -4.76 9.67 -23.13
N LEU A 107 -4.96 9.59 -21.80
CA LEU A 107 -6.09 8.90 -21.16
C LEU A 107 -7.45 9.31 -21.74
N VAL A 108 -7.64 10.59 -22.07
CA VAL A 108 -8.92 11.12 -22.56
C VAL A 108 -8.93 11.37 -24.07
N SER A 109 -7.82 11.15 -24.76
CA SER A 109 -7.67 11.46 -26.19
C SER A 109 -8.24 10.39 -27.12
N ASP A 110 -8.48 10.78 -28.38
CA ASP A 110 -8.78 9.87 -29.49
C ASP A 110 -7.57 9.04 -29.95
N GLN A 111 -6.37 9.31 -29.41
CA GLN A 111 -5.17 8.53 -29.70
C GLN A 111 -5.05 7.29 -28.78
N PHE A 112 -5.86 7.21 -27.73
CA PHE A 112 -5.83 6.10 -26.77
C PHE A 112 -5.95 4.71 -27.43
N PRO A 113 -6.83 4.47 -28.43
CA PRO A 113 -6.93 3.16 -29.08
C PRO A 113 -5.63 2.71 -29.76
N ALA A 114 -4.88 3.64 -30.36
CA ALA A 114 -3.60 3.33 -30.99
C ALA A 114 -2.54 2.94 -29.94
N PHE A 115 -2.54 3.62 -28.79
CA PHE A 115 -1.72 3.23 -27.65
C PHE A 115 -2.12 1.84 -27.10
N ALA A 116 -3.40 1.62 -26.87
CA ALA A 116 -3.95 0.36 -26.37
C ALA A 116 -3.61 -0.84 -27.28
N ALA A 117 -3.61 -0.65 -28.60
CA ALA A 117 -3.22 -1.67 -29.57
C ALA A 117 -1.74 -2.07 -29.46
N ARG A 118 -0.84 -1.14 -29.10
CA ARG A 118 0.58 -1.48 -28.83
C ARG A 118 0.70 -2.36 -27.59
N VAL A 119 0.04 -1.97 -26.50
CA VAL A 119 0.05 -2.76 -25.24
C VAL A 119 -0.56 -4.14 -25.46
N ARG A 120 -1.67 -4.24 -26.21
CA ARG A 120 -2.29 -5.52 -26.59
C ARG A 120 -1.27 -6.46 -27.23
N LYS A 121 -0.56 -5.98 -28.25
CA LYS A 121 0.40 -6.78 -29.02
C LYS A 121 1.49 -7.37 -28.11
N ASP A 122 2.00 -6.57 -27.19
CA ASP A 122 3.05 -7.00 -26.26
C ASP A 122 2.54 -8.05 -25.28
N VAL A 123 1.35 -7.83 -24.69
CA VAL A 123 0.71 -8.81 -23.78
C VAL A 123 0.37 -10.11 -24.51
N GLU A 124 -0.13 -10.05 -25.75
CA GLU A 124 -0.38 -11.22 -26.59
C GLU A 124 0.91 -11.98 -26.89
N GLN A 125 2.00 -11.27 -27.18
CA GLN A 125 3.31 -11.87 -27.39
C GLN A 125 3.79 -12.60 -26.13
N VAL A 126 3.64 -11.99 -24.95
CA VAL A 126 4.01 -12.63 -23.68
C VAL A 126 3.17 -13.90 -23.44
N LEU A 127 1.86 -13.80 -23.55
CA LEU A 127 0.94 -14.93 -23.33
C LEU A 127 1.15 -16.06 -24.34
N ALA A 128 1.62 -15.75 -25.56
CA ALA A 128 1.92 -16.74 -26.58
C ALA A 128 3.28 -17.43 -26.34
N ALA A 129 4.32 -16.67 -25.97
CA ALA A 129 5.68 -17.16 -25.88
C ALA A 129 6.02 -17.86 -24.56
N TYR A 130 5.36 -17.49 -23.45
CA TYR A 130 5.75 -17.91 -22.11
C TYR A 130 4.69 -18.80 -21.42
N ASP A 131 5.20 -19.76 -20.65
CA ASP A 131 4.44 -20.60 -19.71
C ASP A 131 4.65 -20.04 -18.31
N ILE A 132 3.70 -19.20 -17.88
CA ILE A 132 3.77 -18.40 -16.66
C ILE A 132 3.11 -19.19 -15.54
N ALA A 133 3.92 -19.66 -14.59
CA ALA A 133 3.43 -20.46 -13.47
C ALA A 133 2.82 -19.62 -12.34
N ASP A 134 3.21 -18.34 -12.22
CA ASP A 134 2.71 -17.44 -11.18
C ASP A 134 1.26 -17.00 -11.46
N PRO A 135 0.27 -17.41 -10.62
CA PRO A 135 -1.14 -17.10 -10.86
C PRO A 135 -1.43 -15.59 -10.87
N SER A 136 -0.78 -14.82 -10.00
CA SER A 136 -0.98 -13.37 -9.85
C SER A 136 -0.56 -12.61 -11.11
N THR A 137 0.64 -12.88 -11.62
CA THR A 137 1.16 -12.31 -12.88
C THR A 137 0.22 -12.66 -14.03
N LEU A 138 -0.17 -13.93 -14.13
CA LEU A 138 -1.05 -14.39 -15.21
C LEU A 138 -2.44 -13.75 -15.13
N GLN A 139 -3.01 -13.61 -13.92
CA GLN A 139 -4.25 -12.90 -13.66
C GLN A 139 -4.16 -11.43 -14.09
N GLY A 140 -3.04 -10.76 -13.83
CA GLY A 140 -2.75 -9.39 -14.29
C GLY A 140 -2.74 -9.26 -15.81
N LEU A 141 -2.07 -10.19 -16.52
CA LEU A 141 -2.07 -10.23 -17.99
C LEU A 141 -3.48 -10.45 -18.56
N TYR A 142 -4.23 -11.40 -18.00
CA TYR A 142 -5.62 -11.66 -18.40
C TYR A 142 -6.53 -10.47 -18.12
N GLY A 143 -6.34 -9.78 -17.00
CA GLY A 143 -7.08 -8.57 -16.68
C GLY A 143 -6.84 -7.43 -17.68
N VAL A 144 -5.63 -7.31 -18.26
CA VAL A 144 -5.36 -6.33 -19.30
C VAL A 144 -6.08 -6.70 -20.61
N MET A 145 -5.96 -7.96 -21.04
CA MET A 145 -6.68 -8.45 -22.23
C MET A 145 -8.19 -8.28 -22.10
N GLN A 146 -8.76 -8.60 -20.93
CA GLN A 146 -10.17 -8.43 -20.62
C GLN A 146 -10.64 -6.99 -20.85
N ARG A 147 -9.88 -6.00 -20.36
CA ARG A 147 -10.21 -4.58 -20.49
C ARG A 147 -10.03 -4.06 -21.90
N LEU A 148 -8.98 -4.50 -22.60
CA LEU A 148 -8.74 -4.16 -23.99
C LEU A 148 -9.87 -4.69 -24.88
N ASP A 149 -10.29 -5.94 -24.70
CA ASP A 149 -11.42 -6.51 -25.46
C ASP A 149 -12.74 -5.81 -25.11
N PHE A 150 -12.92 -5.36 -23.86
CA PHE A 150 -14.08 -4.56 -23.49
C PHE A 150 -14.09 -3.21 -24.23
N LEU A 151 -12.97 -2.49 -24.24
CA LEU A 151 -12.82 -1.19 -24.91
C LEU A 151 -13.01 -1.31 -26.43
N ASP A 152 -12.58 -2.41 -27.03
CA ASP A 152 -12.78 -2.69 -28.46
C ASP A 152 -14.23 -3.14 -28.80
N GLY A 153 -15.09 -3.30 -27.78
CA GLY A 153 -16.48 -3.79 -27.95
C GLY A 153 -16.60 -5.31 -28.13
N ASN A 154 -15.50 -6.06 -27.97
CA ASN A 154 -15.45 -7.51 -28.05
C ASN A 154 -15.86 -8.15 -26.72
N TYR A 155 -17.12 -7.92 -26.31
CA TYR A 155 -17.59 -8.27 -24.97
C TYR A 155 -17.52 -9.78 -24.64
N ASP A 156 -17.74 -10.66 -25.61
CA ASP A 156 -17.61 -12.11 -25.40
C ASP A 156 -16.16 -12.51 -25.06
N ALA A 157 -15.19 -12.02 -25.83
CA ALA A 157 -13.77 -12.25 -25.57
C ALA A 157 -13.34 -11.67 -24.21
N SER A 158 -13.85 -10.47 -23.87
CA SER A 158 -13.65 -9.87 -22.55
C SER A 158 -14.12 -10.79 -21.41
N LEU A 159 -15.32 -11.38 -21.54
CA LEU A 159 -15.84 -12.31 -20.54
C LEU A 159 -15.07 -13.64 -20.48
N GLU A 160 -14.50 -14.11 -21.59
CA GLU A 160 -13.63 -15.28 -21.60
C GLU A 160 -12.33 -15.02 -20.82
N TRP A 161 -11.69 -13.86 -21.01
CA TRP A 161 -10.52 -13.46 -20.21
C TRP A 161 -10.84 -13.29 -18.74
N LEU A 162 -11.98 -12.67 -18.43
CA LEU A 162 -12.49 -12.58 -17.06
C LEU A 162 -12.65 -13.98 -16.45
N SER A 163 -13.19 -14.95 -17.19
CA SER A 163 -13.34 -16.31 -16.69
C SER A 163 -12.00 -16.99 -16.41
N LYS A 164 -10.98 -16.77 -17.25
CA LYS A 164 -9.63 -17.29 -17.03
C LYS A 164 -8.99 -16.66 -15.78
N SER A 165 -9.11 -15.35 -15.64
CA SER A 165 -8.64 -14.60 -14.46
C SER A 165 -9.32 -15.08 -13.17
N ARG A 166 -10.64 -15.27 -13.18
CA ARG A 166 -11.40 -15.80 -12.04
C ARG A 166 -11.06 -17.24 -11.67
N ALA A 167 -10.59 -18.05 -12.62
CA ALA A 167 -10.21 -19.44 -12.36
C ALA A 167 -8.88 -19.57 -11.59
N LEU A 168 -8.07 -18.51 -11.57
CA LEU A 168 -6.81 -18.41 -10.83
C LEU A 168 -7.00 -17.79 -9.43
N GLU A 169 -8.22 -17.38 -9.08
CA GLU A 169 -8.51 -16.73 -7.80
C GLU A 169 -8.76 -17.75 -6.70
N ASP A 170 -7.86 -17.79 -5.72
CA ASP A 170 -7.93 -18.74 -4.61
C ASP A 170 -8.93 -18.31 -3.53
N LYS A 171 -9.19 -17.00 -3.38
CA LYS A 171 -10.13 -16.51 -2.36
C LYS A 171 -11.55 -16.61 -2.86
N GLU A 172 -12.37 -17.34 -2.13
CA GLU A 172 -13.77 -17.56 -2.50
C GLU A 172 -14.54 -16.24 -2.67
N ALA A 173 -14.40 -15.30 -1.73
CA ALA A 173 -15.06 -14.00 -1.78
C ALA A 173 -14.71 -13.20 -3.05
N ASN A 174 -13.42 -13.09 -3.36
CA ASN A 174 -12.92 -12.41 -4.55
C ASN A 174 -13.38 -13.14 -5.82
N ARG A 175 -13.32 -14.47 -5.85
CA ARG A 175 -13.75 -15.26 -7.01
C ARG A 175 -15.24 -15.08 -7.29
N LEU A 176 -16.07 -15.06 -6.25
CA LEU A 176 -17.52 -14.89 -6.37
C LEU A 176 -17.91 -13.48 -6.85
N THR A 177 -17.22 -12.45 -6.36
CA THR A 177 -17.55 -11.05 -6.62
C THR A 177 -16.85 -10.47 -7.87
N SER A 178 -15.76 -11.09 -8.31
CA SER A 178 -15.02 -10.69 -9.51
C SER A 178 -15.91 -10.66 -10.75
N GLY A 179 -15.90 -9.50 -11.42
CA GLY A 179 -16.60 -9.24 -12.67
C GLY A 179 -18.13 -9.34 -12.58
N LEU A 180 -18.72 -9.10 -11.40
CA LEU A 180 -20.18 -8.95 -11.28
C LEU A 180 -20.69 -7.78 -12.13
N VAL A 181 -20.01 -6.63 -12.03
CA VAL A 181 -20.36 -5.42 -12.78
C VAL A 181 -20.18 -5.64 -14.28
N ASP A 182 -19.05 -6.21 -14.72
CA ASP A 182 -18.77 -6.52 -16.12
C ASP A 182 -19.84 -7.44 -16.73
N ARG A 183 -20.17 -8.53 -16.04
CA ARG A 183 -21.21 -9.49 -16.49
C ARG A 183 -22.59 -8.85 -16.54
N ALA A 184 -22.96 -8.06 -15.53
CA ALA A 184 -24.22 -7.32 -15.52
C ALA A 184 -24.30 -6.31 -16.66
N TRP A 185 -23.19 -5.60 -16.93
CA TRP A 185 -23.08 -4.62 -18.01
C TRP A 185 -23.30 -5.27 -19.37
N VAL A 186 -22.58 -6.36 -19.67
CA VAL A 186 -22.70 -7.07 -20.95
C VAL A 186 -24.11 -7.67 -21.11
N ALA A 187 -24.69 -8.25 -20.06
CA ALA A 187 -26.05 -8.77 -20.09
C ALA A 187 -27.08 -7.66 -20.35
N ALA A 188 -26.97 -6.53 -19.66
CA ALA A 188 -27.85 -5.39 -19.85
C ALA A 188 -27.75 -4.77 -21.25
N ARG A 189 -26.53 -4.71 -21.80
CA ARG A 189 -26.30 -4.21 -23.17
C ARG A 189 -26.99 -5.08 -24.22
N ARG A 190 -27.05 -6.41 -23.99
CA ARG A 190 -27.77 -7.37 -24.83
C ARG A 190 -29.28 -7.29 -24.67
N GLU A 191 -29.76 -7.06 -23.44
CA GLU A 191 -31.19 -6.99 -23.12
C GLU A 191 -31.83 -5.70 -23.63
N ALA A 192 -31.23 -4.54 -23.34
CA ALA A 192 -31.80 -3.23 -23.65
C ALA A 192 -30.70 -2.20 -23.94
N PRO A 193 -30.20 -2.12 -25.18
CA PRO A 193 -29.30 -1.04 -25.57
C PRO A 193 -30.06 0.30 -25.62
N GLY A 194 -29.51 1.38 -25.04
CA GLY A 194 -30.10 2.72 -25.04
C GLY A 194 -30.77 3.08 -23.71
N ASP A 195 -31.92 3.77 -23.74
CA ASP A 195 -32.57 4.34 -22.55
C ASP A 195 -32.93 3.29 -21.47
N GLY A 196 -33.18 2.04 -21.88
CA GLY A 196 -33.47 0.93 -20.97
C GLY A 196 -32.24 0.31 -20.29
N PHE A 197 -31.03 0.70 -20.68
CA PHE A 197 -29.79 0.06 -20.26
C PHE A 197 -29.58 0.10 -18.75
N ASN A 198 -29.74 1.26 -18.11
CA ASN A 198 -29.50 1.41 -16.68
C ASN A 198 -30.45 0.56 -15.82
N ALA A 199 -31.73 0.46 -16.24
CA ALA A 199 -32.71 -0.40 -15.57
C ALA A 199 -32.38 -1.88 -15.75
N ALA A 200 -32.00 -2.28 -16.97
CA ALA A 200 -31.55 -3.65 -17.25
C ALA A 200 -30.28 -3.97 -16.45
N PHE A 201 -29.31 -3.05 -16.36
CA PHE A 201 -28.08 -3.21 -15.60
C PHE A 201 -28.36 -3.45 -14.11
N ALA A 202 -29.16 -2.60 -13.48
CA ALA A 202 -29.49 -2.75 -12.06
C ALA A 202 -30.14 -4.12 -11.79
N LYS A 203 -31.08 -4.53 -12.65
CA LYS A 203 -31.73 -5.84 -12.58
C LYS A 203 -30.74 -7.00 -12.72
N GLN A 204 -29.82 -6.93 -13.70
CA GLN A 204 -28.82 -7.98 -13.94
C GLN A 204 -27.81 -8.08 -12.79
N LEU A 205 -27.34 -6.93 -12.26
CA LEU A 205 -26.44 -6.90 -11.12
C LEU A 205 -27.09 -7.48 -9.86
N GLU A 206 -28.35 -7.09 -9.59
CA GLU A 206 -29.11 -7.61 -8.45
C GLU A 206 -29.34 -9.12 -8.57
N ALA A 207 -29.66 -9.62 -9.76
CA ALA A 207 -29.81 -11.06 -10.01
C ALA A 207 -28.50 -11.84 -9.79
N LEU A 208 -27.35 -11.28 -10.19
CA LEU A 208 -26.05 -11.93 -9.99
C LEU A 208 -25.60 -11.89 -8.53
N ALA A 209 -25.83 -10.79 -7.81
CA ALA A 209 -25.30 -10.58 -6.48
C ALA A 209 -26.21 -11.15 -5.36
N SER A 210 -27.53 -11.13 -5.52
CA SER A 210 -28.48 -11.63 -4.51
C SER A 210 -28.38 -13.14 -4.23
N GLY A 211 -27.85 -13.92 -5.17
CA GLY A 211 -27.64 -15.36 -5.01
C GLY A 211 -26.32 -15.75 -4.33
N LEU A 212 -25.47 -14.78 -3.98
CA LEU A 212 -24.17 -15.04 -3.37
C LEU A 212 -24.28 -15.28 -1.86
N PRO A 213 -23.42 -16.14 -1.28
CA PRO A 213 -23.37 -16.35 0.16
C PRO A 213 -22.94 -15.06 0.88
N TRP A 214 -23.88 -14.34 1.47
CA TRP A 214 -23.66 -13.02 2.07
C TRP A 214 -22.47 -12.99 3.03
N THR A 215 -22.38 -13.95 3.94
CA THR A 215 -21.31 -14.04 4.96
C THR A 215 -19.91 -14.20 4.37
N VAL A 216 -19.81 -14.55 3.08
CA VAL A 216 -18.54 -14.67 2.36
C VAL A 216 -18.24 -13.41 1.55
N VAL A 217 -19.25 -12.74 1.00
CA VAL A 217 -19.06 -11.63 0.05
C VAL A 217 -19.35 -10.23 0.61
N GLN A 218 -19.83 -10.14 1.85
CA GLN A 218 -20.25 -8.89 2.49
C GLN A 218 -19.23 -7.76 2.29
N ASP A 219 -18.00 -7.95 2.76
CA ASP A 219 -16.97 -6.92 2.74
C ASP A 219 -16.65 -6.44 1.32
N ASN A 220 -16.55 -7.35 0.34
CA ASN A 220 -16.32 -7.00 -1.06
C ASN A 220 -17.47 -6.16 -1.64
N ILE A 221 -18.72 -6.46 -1.27
CA ILE A 221 -19.90 -5.71 -1.71
C ILE A 221 -19.95 -4.33 -1.05
N GLU A 222 -19.65 -4.23 0.25
CA GLU A 222 -19.55 -2.97 0.99
C GLU A 222 -18.44 -2.07 0.42
N GLN A 223 -17.25 -2.60 0.18
CA GLN A 223 -16.15 -1.86 -0.44
C GLN A 223 -16.49 -1.42 -1.87
N ALA A 224 -17.10 -2.29 -2.67
CA ALA A 224 -17.49 -1.95 -4.04
C ALA A 224 -18.60 -0.89 -4.07
N LYS A 225 -19.52 -0.89 -3.09
CA LYS A 225 -20.50 0.18 -2.87
C LYS A 225 -19.79 1.48 -2.52
N GLY A 226 -18.92 1.50 -1.52
CA GLY A 226 -18.16 2.69 -1.12
C GLY A 226 -17.37 3.30 -2.28
N ARG A 227 -16.68 2.46 -3.07
CA ARG A 227 -15.97 2.89 -4.29
C ARG A 227 -16.91 3.56 -5.30
N ALA A 228 -18.11 3.03 -5.50
CA ALA A 228 -19.08 3.59 -6.43
C ALA A 228 -19.56 4.99 -6.02
N GLU A 229 -19.53 5.32 -4.72
CA GLU A 229 -20.04 6.58 -4.18
C GLU A 229 -19.07 7.76 -4.34
N TYR A 230 -17.75 7.54 -4.37
CA TYR A 230 -16.77 8.63 -4.48
C TYR A 230 -16.05 8.71 -5.83
N LEU A 231 -16.00 7.63 -6.61
CA LEU A 231 -15.19 7.61 -7.84
C LEU A 231 -15.73 8.60 -8.90
N SER A 232 -14.85 9.44 -9.46
CA SER A 232 -15.19 10.44 -10.50
C SER A 232 -14.13 10.53 -11.60
N SER A 233 -14.51 11.04 -12.78
CA SER A 233 -13.55 11.27 -13.88
C SER A 233 -12.45 12.25 -13.50
N ASN A 234 -12.79 13.32 -12.77
CA ASN A 234 -11.80 14.31 -12.34
C ASN A 234 -10.78 13.71 -11.37
N LEU A 235 -11.24 12.89 -10.42
CA LEU A 235 -10.36 12.17 -9.50
C LEU A 235 -9.38 11.26 -10.26
N MET A 236 -9.86 10.56 -11.29
CA MET A 236 -9.01 9.68 -12.10
C MET A 236 -7.99 10.46 -12.94
N ILE A 237 -8.43 11.50 -13.65
CA ILE A 237 -7.54 12.33 -14.48
C ILE A 237 -6.50 13.01 -13.61
N GLY A 238 -6.92 13.61 -12.49
CA GLY A 238 -6.03 14.30 -11.57
C GLY A 238 -5.01 13.36 -10.91
N ARG A 239 -5.38 12.09 -10.66
CA ARG A 239 -4.43 11.08 -10.20
C ARG A 239 -3.34 10.81 -11.24
N VAL A 240 -3.70 10.63 -12.52
CA VAL A 240 -2.72 10.47 -13.61
C VAL A 240 -1.85 11.71 -13.77
N GLN A 241 -2.43 12.90 -13.67
CA GLN A 241 -1.69 14.17 -13.69
C GLN A 241 -0.66 14.26 -12.56
N SER A 242 -0.96 13.68 -11.40
CA SER A 242 -0.09 13.75 -10.22
C SER A 242 1.00 12.67 -10.24
N GLU A 243 0.66 11.45 -10.65
CA GLU A 243 1.53 10.27 -10.52
C GLU A 243 2.33 9.96 -11.79
N MET A 244 1.79 10.21 -12.98
CA MET A 244 2.38 9.75 -14.25
C MET A 244 2.91 10.89 -15.12
N ASP A 245 2.21 12.03 -15.17
CA ASP A 245 2.61 13.15 -16.02
C ASP A 245 4.04 13.67 -15.70
N PRO A 246 4.48 13.78 -14.43
CA PRO A 246 5.87 14.17 -14.12
C PRO A 246 6.90 13.20 -14.70
N VAL A 247 6.66 11.90 -14.59
CA VAL A 247 7.57 10.86 -15.10
C VAL A 247 7.63 10.91 -16.63
N VAL A 248 6.48 11.07 -17.30
CA VAL A 248 6.44 11.24 -18.76
C VAL A 248 7.10 12.53 -19.20
N ALA A 249 6.94 13.63 -18.46
CA ALA A 249 7.58 14.90 -18.77
C ALA A 249 9.11 14.81 -18.70
N GLU A 250 9.65 14.00 -17.79
CA GLU A 250 11.08 13.77 -17.63
C GLU A 250 11.63 12.76 -18.64
N THR A 251 10.92 11.65 -18.85
CA THR A 251 11.47 10.47 -19.56
C THR A 251 10.90 10.26 -20.96
N GLY A 252 9.74 10.85 -21.27
CA GLY A 252 9.02 10.69 -22.54
C GLY A 252 8.34 9.33 -22.72
N VAL A 253 8.34 8.47 -21.69
CA VAL A 253 7.81 7.11 -21.77
C VAL A 253 6.88 6.77 -20.61
N LEU A 254 5.94 5.87 -20.86
CA LEU A 254 5.23 5.14 -19.81
C LEU A 254 5.91 3.79 -19.59
N THR A 255 6.05 3.38 -18.34
CA THR A 255 6.41 1.99 -18.02
C THR A 255 5.23 1.06 -18.31
N GLU A 256 5.51 -0.24 -18.28
CA GLU A 256 4.49 -1.27 -18.41
C GLU A 256 3.37 -1.13 -17.37
N ASP A 257 3.70 -0.93 -16.09
CA ASP A 257 2.69 -0.80 -15.03
C ASP A 257 1.85 0.47 -15.16
N MET A 258 2.47 1.59 -15.57
CA MET A 258 1.73 2.82 -15.90
C MET A 258 0.79 2.60 -17.08
N ALA A 259 1.24 1.87 -18.12
CA ALA A 259 0.41 1.57 -19.28
C ALA A 259 -0.79 0.67 -18.93
N ARG A 260 -0.58 -0.37 -18.10
CA ARG A 260 -1.64 -1.23 -17.56
C ARG A 260 -2.64 -0.44 -16.73
N THR A 261 -2.14 0.49 -15.90
CA THR A 261 -2.96 1.36 -15.07
C THR A 261 -3.81 2.32 -15.93
N LEU A 262 -3.25 2.91 -16.98
CA LEU A 262 -4.01 3.75 -17.92
C LEU A 262 -5.12 2.98 -18.64
N ILE A 263 -4.87 1.73 -19.06
CA ILE A 263 -5.91 0.85 -19.63
C ILE A 263 -7.02 0.58 -18.61
N ALA A 264 -6.66 0.28 -17.36
CA ALA A 264 -7.62 0.08 -16.28
C ALA A 264 -8.46 1.33 -15.99
N MET A 265 -7.84 2.51 -15.98
CA MET A 265 -8.52 3.78 -15.78
C MET A 265 -9.47 4.09 -16.94
N ARG A 266 -9.01 3.97 -18.20
CA ARG A 266 -9.87 4.18 -19.37
C ARG A 266 -11.08 3.24 -19.35
N SER A 267 -10.84 1.96 -19.11
CA SER A 267 -11.91 0.97 -19.00
C SER A 267 -12.90 1.31 -17.89
N THR A 268 -12.41 1.76 -16.72
CA THR A 268 -13.30 2.19 -15.63
C THR A 268 -14.13 3.42 -16.01
N MET A 269 -13.54 4.39 -16.72
CA MET A 269 -14.23 5.60 -17.19
C MET A 269 -15.35 5.28 -18.19
N GLU A 270 -15.13 4.34 -19.10
CA GLU A 270 -16.11 3.98 -20.13
C GLU A 270 -17.15 2.95 -19.66
N MET A 271 -16.75 2.01 -18.79
CA MET A 271 -17.61 0.90 -18.35
C MET A 271 -18.31 1.19 -17.03
N PHE A 272 -17.55 1.56 -15.99
CA PHE A 272 -18.03 1.58 -14.61
C PHE A 272 -18.67 2.91 -14.23
N LEU A 273 -18.03 4.05 -14.57
CA LEU A 273 -18.56 5.38 -14.19
C LEU A 273 -20.00 5.62 -14.66
N PRO A 274 -20.43 5.20 -15.88
CA PRO A 274 -21.82 5.39 -16.31
C PRO A 274 -22.86 4.62 -15.50
N VAL A 275 -22.45 3.57 -14.77
CA VAL A 275 -23.35 2.70 -13.99
C VAL A 275 -23.10 2.77 -12.47
N ARG A 276 -22.22 3.66 -12.01
CA ARG A 276 -21.80 3.72 -10.59
C ARG A 276 -22.97 3.95 -9.64
N GLU A 277 -23.95 4.77 -10.02
CA GLU A 277 -25.13 5.05 -9.20
C GLU A 277 -26.00 3.79 -9.03
N GLN A 278 -26.14 2.99 -10.09
CA GLN A 278 -26.87 1.72 -10.06
C GLN A 278 -26.12 0.68 -9.23
N VAL A 279 -24.78 0.64 -9.31
CA VAL A 279 -23.95 -0.22 -8.45
C VAL A 279 -24.17 0.12 -6.97
N ALA A 280 -24.01 1.38 -6.59
CA ALA A 280 -24.22 1.83 -5.22
C ALA A 280 -25.64 1.50 -4.73
N ALA A 281 -26.66 1.77 -5.54
CA ALA A 281 -28.06 1.51 -5.17
C ALA A 281 -28.39 0.02 -5.03
N VAL A 282 -27.89 -0.85 -5.90
CA VAL A 282 -28.10 -2.31 -5.81
C VAL A 282 -27.39 -2.87 -4.59
N TYR A 283 -26.12 -2.53 -4.40
CA TYR A 283 -25.34 -3.04 -3.28
C TYR A 283 -25.87 -2.52 -1.93
N GLN A 284 -26.32 -1.27 -1.85
CA GLN A 284 -27.01 -0.76 -0.65
C GLN A 284 -28.23 -1.61 -0.30
N ARG A 285 -29.09 -1.95 -1.27
CA ARG A 285 -30.25 -2.83 -1.01
C ARG A 285 -29.84 -4.20 -0.50
N LEU A 286 -28.76 -4.77 -1.04
CA LEU A 286 -28.23 -6.07 -0.58
C LEU A 286 -27.68 -5.98 0.85
N ILE A 287 -26.92 -4.92 1.15
CA ILE A 287 -26.41 -4.65 2.50
C ILE A 287 -27.58 -4.53 3.49
N ASP A 288 -28.60 -3.73 3.16
CA ASP A 288 -29.76 -3.53 4.03
C ASP A 288 -30.57 -4.82 4.22
N ALA A 289 -30.74 -5.62 3.16
CA ALA A 289 -31.48 -6.88 3.21
C ALA A 289 -30.77 -7.96 4.05
N ASN A 290 -29.45 -7.86 4.21
CA ASN A 290 -28.62 -8.82 4.94
C ASN A 290 -28.00 -8.26 6.22
N ARG A 291 -28.43 -7.06 6.66
CA ARG A 291 -27.87 -6.42 7.86
C ARG A 291 -28.13 -7.31 9.08
N VAL A 292 -27.05 -7.76 9.70
CA VAL A 292 -27.06 -8.51 10.96
C VAL A 292 -26.29 -7.71 12.00
N GLU A 293 -26.89 -7.49 13.16
CA GLU A 293 -26.17 -6.95 14.32
C GLU A 293 -25.18 -8.00 14.81
N LYS A 294 -23.88 -7.73 14.63
CA LYS A 294 -22.81 -8.58 15.13
C LYS A 294 -22.62 -8.34 16.63
N PRO A 295 -22.52 -9.40 17.46
CA PRO A 295 -22.25 -9.23 18.89
C PRO A 295 -20.86 -8.66 19.10
N ASP A 296 -20.72 -7.66 19.99
CA ASP A 296 -19.41 -7.20 20.45
C ASP A 296 -18.87 -8.14 21.53
N ILE A 297 -17.83 -8.91 21.18
CA ILE A 297 -17.17 -9.84 22.10
C ILE A 297 -16.09 -9.16 22.96
N TRP A 298 -15.64 -7.96 22.58
CA TRP A 298 -14.45 -7.34 23.14
C TRP A 298 -14.70 -6.78 24.52
N ALA A 299 -15.88 -6.19 24.75
CA ALA A 299 -16.27 -5.70 26.08
C ALA A 299 -16.17 -6.79 27.16
N ALA A 300 -16.58 -8.03 26.83
CA ALA A 300 -16.52 -9.17 27.75
C ALA A 300 -15.09 -9.71 27.95
N ARG A 301 -14.19 -9.50 26.99
CA ARG A 301 -12.78 -9.94 27.03
C ARG A 301 -11.84 -8.88 27.61
N ALA A 302 -12.28 -7.63 27.69
CA ALA A 302 -11.51 -6.50 28.16
C ALA A 302 -11.07 -6.70 29.63
N VAL A 303 -9.86 -6.27 29.94
CA VAL A 303 -9.33 -6.30 31.31
C VAL A 303 -8.81 -4.92 31.65
N THR A 304 -9.30 -4.34 32.73
CA THR A 304 -8.78 -3.07 33.27
C THR A 304 -7.93 -3.35 34.50
N LEU A 305 -6.67 -2.91 34.48
CA LEU A 305 -5.86 -2.85 35.70
C LEU A 305 -6.19 -1.54 36.42
N THR A 306 -6.40 -1.59 37.73
CA THR A 306 -6.63 -0.38 38.54
C THR A 306 -5.34 0.02 39.27
N PRO A 307 -5.15 1.28 39.69
CA PRO A 307 -3.97 1.70 40.45
C PRO A 307 -3.70 0.91 41.75
N GLY A 308 -4.72 0.22 42.30
CA GLY A 308 -4.58 -0.67 43.46
C GLY A 308 -4.16 -2.10 43.11
N THR A 309 -3.97 -2.42 41.84
CA THR A 309 -3.50 -3.74 41.39
C THR A 309 -2.05 -3.93 41.82
N LYS A 310 -1.67 -5.13 42.26
CA LYS A 310 -0.26 -5.47 42.48
C LYS A 310 0.43 -5.63 41.11
N ALA A 311 0.86 -4.50 40.55
CA ALA A 311 1.52 -4.39 39.25
C ALA A 311 2.59 -3.29 39.29
N GLN A 312 3.52 -3.32 38.33
CA GLN A 312 4.60 -2.35 38.20
C GLN A 312 4.47 -1.57 36.88
N PRO A 313 4.94 -0.30 36.82
CA PRO A 313 5.05 0.41 35.57
C PRO A 313 5.88 -0.35 34.53
N VAL A 314 5.45 -0.30 33.27
CA VAL A 314 6.10 -0.97 32.14
C VAL A 314 6.31 0.03 31.01
N ALA A 315 7.55 0.21 30.59
CA ALA A 315 7.87 0.95 29.38
C ALA A 315 7.48 0.14 28.14
N ILE A 316 6.72 0.74 27.24
CA ILE A 316 6.31 0.19 25.94
C ILE A 316 6.70 1.16 24.84
N GLY A 317 7.13 0.65 23.69
CA GLY A 317 7.45 1.46 22.52
C GLY A 317 6.26 1.55 21.56
N ILE A 318 5.98 2.76 21.08
CA ILE A 318 5.14 3.00 19.90
C ILE A 318 6.08 3.44 18.79
N TRP A 319 6.45 2.50 17.93
CA TRP A 319 7.31 2.78 16.79
C TRP A 319 6.45 2.99 15.54
N ASP A 320 6.20 4.26 15.23
CA ASP A 320 5.10 4.65 14.34
C ASP A 320 5.35 6.02 13.69
N SER A 321 4.38 6.56 12.93
CA SER A 321 4.45 7.85 12.24
C SER A 321 4.52 9.07 13.17
N GLY A 322 4.28 8.87 14.46
CA GLY A 322 4.38 9.88 15.51
C GLY A 322 3.19 9.88 16.46
N VAL A 323 3.40 10.45 17.64
CA VAL A 323 2.40 10.48 18.71
C VAL A 323 2.28 11.90 19.26
N ASP A 324 1.06 12.41 19.37
CA ASP A 324 0.78 13.63 20.11
C ASP A 324 0.85 13.32 21.61
N ALA A 325 2.03 13.57 22.19
CA ALA A 325 2.31 13.34 23.59
C ALA A 325 1.34 14.08 24.54
N SER A 326 0.79 15.22 24.11
CA SER A 326 -0.11 16.03 24.94
C SER A 326 -1.42 15.33 25.30
N VAL A 327 -1.82 14.32 24.50
CA VAL A 327 -3.04 13.54 24.68
C VAL A 327 -2.91 12.49 25.79
N PHE A 328 -1.68 12.16 26.22
CA PHE A 328 -1.40 11.06 27.15
C PHE A 328 -0.72 11.51 28.47
N PRO A 329 -1.26 12.49 29.21
CA PRO A 329 -0.64 12.97 30.43
C PRO A 329 -0.53 11.86 31.48
N GLY A 330 0.69 11.64 32.00
CA GLY A 330 0.98 10.63 33.02
C GLY A 330 1.11 9.18 32.50
N ALA A 331 0.89 8.95 31.20
CA ALA A 331 1.07 7.66 30.55
C ALA A 331 2.32 7.60 29.66
N LEU A 332 3.11 8.66 29.58
CA LEU A 332 4.38 8.71 28.84
C LEU A 332 5.54 8.15 29.68
N TRP A 333 6.50 7.52 29.01
CA TRP A 333 7.85 7.32 29.54
C TRP A 333 8.58 8.66 29.58
N VAL A 334 9.48 8.83 30.55
CA VAL A 334 10.20 10.09 30.75
C VAL A 334 11.69 9.82 30.91
N ASN A 335 12.52 10.40 30.03
CA ASN A 335 13.95 10.52 30.25
C ASN A 335 14.20 11.57 31.34
N ALA A 336 14.49 11.12 32.56
CA ALA A 336 14.69 12.02 33.70
C ALA A 336 15.98 12.88 33.60
N LYS A 337 16.82 12.63 32.59
CA LYS A 337 18.04 13.39 32.35
C LYS A 337 17.85 14.50 31.32
N GLU A 338 16.68 14.59 30.68
CA GLU A 338 16.39 15.52 29.59
C GLU A 338 15.35 16.57 29.98
N SER A 339 15.35 17.67 29.24
CA SER A 339 14.39 18.77 29.31
C SER A 339 14.07 19.28 27.91
N PHE A 340 12.92 19.93 27.72
CA PHE A 340 12.56 20.56 26.45
C PHE A 340 13.23 21.93 26.31
N ASP A 341 14.55 21.97 26.19
CA ASP A 341 15.34 23.21 26.11
C ASP A 341 16.17 23.37 24.82
N GLY A 342 16.03 22.44 23.88
CA GLY A 342 16.74 22.39 22.60
C GLY A 342 18.17 21.87 22.72
N VAL A 343 18.51 21.18 23.82
CA VAL A 343 19.86 20.69 24.10
C VAL A 343 19.79 19.21 24.48
N ASP A 344 20.72 18.42 23.94
CA ASP A 344 21.02 17.07 24.42
C ASP A 344 21.67 17.16 25.82
N ASN A 345 20.87 17.07 26.87
CA ASN A 345 21.31 17.29 28.25
C ASN A 345 22.12 16.11 28.79
N ASP A 346 21.87 14.89 28.31
CA ASP A 346 22.50 13.67 28.80
C ASP A 346 23.66 13.15 27.92
N GLY A 347 23.86 13.77 26.76
CA GLY A 347 24.95 13.51 25.82
C GLY A 347 24.77 12.22 25.02
N ASN A 348 23.55 11.71 24.88
CA ASN A 348 23.24 10.48 24.15
C ASN A 348 23.11 10.70 22.62
N GLY A 349 23.19 11.94 22.16
CA GLY A 349 23.09 12.35 20.76
C GLY A 349 21.66 12.53 20.25
N TYR A 350 20.67 12.59 21.13
CA TYR A 350 19.29 12.98 20.85
C TYR A 350 19.00 14.29 21.58
N VAL A 351 18.38 15.24 20.89
CA VAL A 351 17.99 16.52 21.49
C VAL A 351 16.57 16.38 22.01
N ASP A 352 16.33 16.82 23.24
CA ASP A 352 15.01 16.89 23.87
C ASP A 352 14.25 15.54 23.86
N ASP A 353 14.94 14.40 23.98
CA ASP A 353 14.34 13.05 24.00
C ASP A 353 13.62 12.72 25.32
N VAL A 354 12.89 13.69 25.86
CA VAL A 354 12.14 13.60 27.12
C VAL A 354 11.12 12.46 27.09
N ASN A 355 10.42 12.25 25.98
CA ASN A 355 9.39 11.21 25.85
C ASN A 355 9.66 10.18 24.76
N GLY A 356 10.84 10.21 24.14
CA GLY A 356 11.16 9.35 23.02
C GLY A 356 12.07 10.01 21.99
N ILE A 357 12.20 9.39 20.83
CA ILE A 357 13.11 9.80 19.76
C ILE A 357 12.38 9.84 18.42
N GLY A 358 12.93 10.57 17.45
CA GLY A 358 12.39 10.65 16.10
C GLY A 358 13.47 10.67 15.02
N PHE A 359 13.09 10.21 13.83
CA PHE A 359 13.91 10.27 12.63
C PHE A 359 13.14 10.92 11.48
N ASP A 360 13.80 11.68 10.61
CA ASP A 360 13.20 12.32 9.43
C ASP A 360 13.16 11.35 8.23
N LEU A 361 12.71 11.84 7.06
CA LEU A 361 12.61 11.07 5.82
C LEU A 361 13.96 10.50 5.34
N ASP A 362 15.04 11.17 5.70
CA ASP A 362 16.41 10.82 5.34
C ASP A 362 17.09 9.94 6.42
N GLY A 363 16.38 9.62 7.51
CA GLY A 363 16.91 8.81 8.61
C GLY A 363 17.83 9.59 9.57
N PHE A 364 17.83 10.93 9.52
CA PHE A 364 18.51 11.74 10.52
C PHE A 364 17.65 11.90 11.77
N ARG A 365 18.30 12.06 12.93
CA ARG A 365 17.63 12.27 14.21
C ARG A 365 16.96 13.64 14.26
N THR A 366 15.79 13.71 14.87
CA THR A 366 14.99 14.94 15.03
C THR A 366 14.24 14.91 16.38
N PRO A 367 14.06 16.07 17.04
CA PRO A 367 13.42 16.14 18.36
C PRO A 367 11.89 16.00 18.29
N GLU A 368 11.26 16.23 17.14
CA GLU A 368 9.81 16.19 17.02
C GLU A 368 9.27 14.75 17.11
N LEU A 369 8.29 14.52 17.99
CA LEU A 369 7.70 13.19 18.25
C LEU A 369 6.36 12.95 17.57
N LEU A 370 5.69 14.02 17.13
CA LEU A 370 4.53 13.95 16.24
C LEU A 370 4.99 14.06 14.78
N HIS A 371 4.20 13.55 13.85
CA HIS A 371 4.43 13.75 12.44
C HIS A 371 4.46 15.25 12.10
N PRO A 372 5.52 15.77 11.46
CA PRO A 372 5.59 17.19 11.11
C PRO A 372 4.44 17.59 10.17
N GLU A 373 3.84 18.77 10.41
CA GLU A 373 2.74 19.26 9.57
C GLU A 373 3.22 19.82 8.22
N GLY A 374 4.47 20.29 8.13
CA GLY A 374 5.03 20.81 6.88
C GLY A 374 4.11 21.84 6.19
N ASP A 375 3.76 21.58 4.93
CA ASP A 375 2.87 22.40 4.11
C ASP A 375 1.35 22.17 4.37
N MET A 376 1.03 21.22 5.24
CA MET A 376 -0.32 20.94 5.76
C MET A 376 -0.63 21.69 7.05
N ALA A 377 0.28 22.58 7.50
CA ALA A 377 0.08 23.40 8.68
C ALA A 377 -1.26 24.16 8.66
N GLY A 378 -2.06 23.97 9.71
CA GLY A 378 -3.39 24.58 9.82
C GLY A 378 -4.49 23.92 8.98
N LYS A 379 -4.21 22.80 8.30
CA LYS A 379 -5.19 22.01 7.53
C LYS A 379 -5.49 20.63 8.14
N ALA A 380 -4.76 20.24 9.20
CA ALA A 380 -4.84 18.91 9.78
C ALA A 380 -6.25 18.47 10.19
N GLU A 381 -7.03 19.34 10.83
CA GLU A 381 -8.41 19.03 11.25
C GLU A 381 -9.32 18.72 10.06
N ALA A 382 -9.29 19.55 9.02
CA ALA A 382 -10.08 19.34 7.81
C ALA A 382 -9.66 18.06 7.08
N ALA A 383 -8.35 17.82 6.99
CA ALA A 383 -7.80 16.61 6.37
C ALA A 383 -8.22 15.34 7.14
N MET A 384 -8.16 15.36 8.48
CA MET A 384 -8.66 14.26 9.32
C MET A 384 -10.16 14.00 9.11
N GLY A 385 -10.99 15.05 9.00
CA GLY A 385 -12.42 14.89 8.72
C GLY A 385 -12.70 14.25 7.35
N TYR A 386 -11.89 14.55 6.33
CA TYR A 386 -11.99 13.87 5.04
C TYR A 386 -11.52 12.41 5.11
N THR A 387 -10.47 12.12 5.86
CA THR A 387 -10.00 10.74 6.08
C THR A 387 -11.04 9.92 6.84
N GLU A 388 -11.70 10.48 7.85
CA GLU A 388 -12.83 9.85 8.55
C GLU A 388 -13.98 9.54 7.58
N GLY A 389 -14.38 10.54 6.79
CA GLY A 389 -15.41 10.34 5.77
C GLY A 389 -15.04 9.26 4.75
N PHE A 390 -13.75 9.08 4.45
CA PHE A 390 -13.29 8.04 3.53
C PHE A 390 -13.43 6.65 4.15
N MET A 391 -13.03 6.50 5.42
CA MET A 391 -13.19 5.25 6.17
C MET A 391 -14.66 4.87 6.37
N ASP A 392 -15.52 5.85 6.60
CA ASP A 392 -16.96 5.62 6.74
C ASP A 392 -17.57 5.12 5.42
N LEU A 393 -17.23 5.74 4.28
CA LEU A 393 -17.72 5.29 2.98
C LEU A 393 -17.29 3.86 2.64
N THR A 394 -16.04 3.49 2.90
CA THR A 394 -15.54 2.13 2.64
C THR A 394 -16.15 1.09 3.58
N SER A 395 -16.61 1.51 4.75
CA SER A 395 -17.35 0.69 5.72
C SER A 395 -18.87 0.73 5.51
N SER A 396 -19.35 1.34 4.42
CA SER A 396 -20.78 1.53 4.13
C SER A 396 -21.55 2.26 5.24
N ILE A 397 -20.89 3.20 5.93
CA ILE A 397 -21.46 4.05 6.97
C ILE A 397 -21.84 5.41 6.38
N ASP A 398 -23.11 5.79 6.55
CA ASP A 398 -23.59 7.13 6.17
C ASP A 398 -23.40 8.12 7.33
N SER A 399 -22.29 8.84 7.32
CA SER A 399 -21.96 9.88 8.31
C SER A 399 -21.99 11.30 7.72
N PRO A 400 -22.04 12.35 8.58
CA PRO A 400 -21.79 13.72 8.16
C PRO A 400 -20.46 13.90 7.42
N GLU A 401 -19.41 13.21 7.88
CA GLU A 401 -18.05 13.21 7.34
C GLU A 401 -18.02 12.58 5.94
N ALA A 402 -18.66 11.42 5.77
CA ALA A 402 -18.83 10.75 4.47
C ALA A 402 -19.61 11.65 3.48
N SER A 403 -20.63 12.35 3.96
CA SER A 403 -21.41 13.29 3.15
C SER A 403 -20.59 14.51 2.73
N ALA A 404 -19.78 15.06 3.65
CA ALA A 404 -18.88 16.17 3.39
C ALA A 404 -17.80 15.78 2.36
N LEU A 405 -17.20 14.60 2.51
CA LEU A 405 -16.23 14.03 1.58
C LEU A 405 -16.82 13.87 0.17
N LYS A 406 -18.00 13.22 0.05
CA LYS A 406 -18.69 13.05 -1.24
C LYS A 406 -18.91 14.40 -1.94
N LYS A 407 -19.35 15.41 -1.19
CA LYS A 407 -19.55 16.77 -1.70
C LYS A 407 -18.25 17.42 -2.17
N HIS A 408 -17.16 17.25 -1.41
CA HIS A 408 -15.86 17.80 -1.77
C HIS A 408 -15.31 17.15 -3.05
N ILE A 409 -15.29 15.81 -3.12
CA ILE A 409 -14.83 15.07 -4.30
C ILE A 409 -15.66 15.41 -5.55
N ALA A 410 -16.97 15.60 -5.40
CA ALA A 410 -17.83 16.01 -6.52
C ALA A 410 -17.49 17.39 -7.08
N SER A 411 -16.86 18.27 -6.29
CA SER A 411 -16.45 19.62 -6.71
C SER A 411 -15.00 19.73 -7.18
N LEU A 412 -14.20 18.68 -7.00
CA LEU A 412 -12.76 18.71 -7.26
C LEU A 412 -12.45 18.85 -8.75
N ALA A 413 -11.62 19.82 -9.12
CA ALA A 413 -11.00 19.88 -10.43
C ALA A 413 -9.79 18.92 -10.49
N PRO A 414 -9.42 18.38 -11.68
CA PRO A 414 -8.27 17.48 -11.82
C PRO A 414 -6.98 18.01 -11.21
N GLU A 415 -6.69 19.31 -11.37
CA GLU A 415 -5.50 19.97 -10.83
C GLU A 415 -5.48 20.08 -9.30
N GLU A 416 -6.63 19.97 -8.63
CA GLU A 416 -6.76 20.01 -7.17
C GLU A 416 -6.59 18.63 -6.53
N VAL A 417 -6.66 17.56 -7.35
CA VAL A 417 -6.62 16.16 -6.88
C VAL A 417 -5.32 15.85 -6.15
N LYS A 418 -4.19 16.38 -6.62
CA LYS A 418 -2.90 16.18 -5.97
C LYS A 418 -2.95 16.58 -4.49
N GLY A 419 -3.27 17.85 -4.23
CA GLY A 419 -3.30 18.38 -2.88
C GLY A 419 -4.36 17.71 -2.00
N PHE A 420 -5.47 17.27 -2.59
CA PHE A 420 -6.47 16.49 -1.88
C PHE A 420 -5.94 15.10 -1.48
N ILE A 421 -5.31 14.35 -2.38
CA ILE A 421 -4.69 13.05 -2.07
C ILE A 421 -3.61 13.21 -1.01
N GLU A 422 -2.73 14.20 -1.16
CA GLU A 422 -1.68 14.51 -0.18
C GLU A 422 -2.28 14.86 1.18
N SER A 423 -3.44 15.55 1.23
CA SER A 423 -4.13 15.83 2.50
C SER A 423 -4.65 14.56 3.18
N LEU A 424 -5.20 13.62 2.43
CA LEU A 424 -5.68 12.34 2.99
C LEU A 424 -4.50 11.50 3.52
N GLN A 425 -3.41 11.43 2.75
CA GLN A 425 -2.20 10.71 3.13
C GLN A 425 -1.54 11.34 4.37
N PHE A 426 -1.44 12.66 4.39
CA PHE A 426 -0.95 13.41 5.54
C PHE A 426 -1.79 13.10 6.79
N ALA A 427 -3.12 13.26 6.71
CA ALA A 427 -3.99 13.03 7.86
C ALA A 427 -3.90 11.59 8.38
N ALA A 428 -3.83 10.61 7.47
CA ALA A 428 -3.62 9.22 7.84
C ALA A 428 -2.33 9.06 8.66
N LEU A 429 -1.20 9.59 8.19
CA LEU A 429 0.08 9.52 8.92
C LEU A 429 0.08 10.34 10.21
N TYR A 430 -0.50 11.55 10.20
CA TYR A 430 -0.52 12.46 11.34
C TYR A 430 -1.29 11.89 12.52
N MET A 431 -2.41 11.20 12.26
CA MET A 431 -3.25 10.64 13.33
C MET A 431 -2.83 9.24 13.79
N HIS A 432 -2.15 8.47 12.94
CA HIS A 432 -1.99 7.03 13.11
C HIS A 432 -1.30 6.62 14.41
N GLY A 433 -0.07 7.09 14.69
CA GLY A 433 0.63 6.68 15.91
C GLY A 433 -0.07 7.12 17.20
N THR A 434 -0.74 8.28 17.21
CA THR A 434 -1.58 8.72 18.36
C THR A 434 -2.75 7.77 18.59
N HIS A 435 -3.38 7.31 17.51
CA HIS A 435 -4.47 6.32 17.57
C HIS A 435 -4.00 4.97 18.11
N VAL A 436 -2.88 4.48 17.57
CA VAL A 436 -2.20 3.25 18.01
C VAL A 436 -1.82 3.33 19.50
N ALA A 437 -1.24 4.46 19.95
CA ALA A 437 -0.82 4.67 21.34
C ALA A 437 -2.01 4.60 22.31
N GLY A 438 -3.16 5.18 21.95
CA GLY A 438 -4.37 5.13 22.77
C GLY A 438 -4.87 3.69 22.98
N ILE A 439 -4.90 2.88 21.92
CA ILE A 439 -5.28 1.46 22.01
C ILE A 439 -4.31 0.70 22.91
N ALA A 440 -3.01 0.95 22.75
CA ALA A 440 -1.95 0.25 23.49
C ALA A 440 -2.03 0.45 25.01
N ILE A 441 -2.61 1.56 25.50
CA ILE A 441 -2.72 1.86 26.93
C ILE A 441 -4.12 1.70 27.52
N GLU A 442 -5.13 1.38 26.71
CA GLU A 442 -6.53 1.30 27.15
C GLU A 442 -6.69 0.35 28.36
N GLY A 443 -7.28 0.87 29.44
CA GLY A 443 -7.44 0.15 30.71
C GLY A 443 -6.13 -0.27 31.40
N ASN A 444 -4.98 0.36 31.10
CA ASN A 444 -3.68 0.04 31.69
C ASN A 444 -2.96 1.28 32.26
N PRO A 445 -3.17 1.65 33.53
CA PRO A 445 -2.50 2.79 34.16
C PRO A 445 -0.99 2.56 34.42
N TYR A 446 -0.48 1.35 34.19
CA TYR A 446 0.92 1.00 34.39
C TYR A 446 1.76 1.12 33.11
N ALA A 447 1.14 1.25 31.94
CA ALA A 447 1.88 1.46 30.70
C ALA A 447 2.55 2.84 30.67
N ARG A 448 3.77 2.90 30.13
CA ARG A 448 4.55 4.12 29.90
C ARG A 448 5.00 4.14 28.44
N ILE A 449 4.38 4.98 27.63
CA ILE A 449 4.64 5.10 26.18
C ILE A 449 5.98 5.81 25.96
N LEU A 450 6.92 5.12 25.35
CA LEU A 450 8.09 5.70 24.72
C LEU A 450 7.79 5.83 23.22
N ILE A 451 7.87 7.06 22.71
CA ILE A 451 7.57 7.36 21.31
C ILE A 451 8.84 7.12 20.47
N ASN A 452 8.72 6.37 19.39
CA ASN A 452 9.75 6.29 18.37
C ASN A 452 9.15 6.66 17.02
N ARG A 453 9.39 7.90 16.57
CA ARG A 453 8.83 8.40 15.33
C ARG A 453 9.68 7.97 14.14
N TYR A 454 9.08 7.25 13.22
CA TYR A 454 9.58 7.01 11.87
C TYR A 454 8.78 7.83 10.86
N THR A 455 9.42 8.76 10.15
CA THR A 455 8.70 9.67 9.24
C THR A 455 8.43 9.01 7.90
N PHE A 456 7.20 9.15 7.41
CA PHE A 456 6.79 8.69 6.09
C PHE A 456 6.39 9.88 5.21
N ASP A 457 6.65 9.78 3.91
CA ASP A 457 6.30 10.86 3.00
C ASP A 457 4.83 10.74 2.53
N TYR A 458 4.10 11.86 2.56
CA TYR A 458 2.72 11.98 2.09
C TYR A 458 2.61 12.71 0.74
N HIS A 459 3.72 13.14 0.15
CA HIS A 459 3.71 13.83 -1.13
C HIS A 459 3.59 12.88 -2.31
N VAL A 460 3.12 13.41 -3.44
CA VAL A 460 3.00 12.69 -4.72
C VAL A 460 3.81 13.41 -5.83
N PRO A 461 4.85 12.78 -6.40
CA PRO A 461 5.43 11.48 -6.01
C PRO A 461 6.13 11.58 -4.65
N ARG A 462 6.30 10.43 -3.99
CA ARG A 462 7.06 10.32 -2.74
C ARG A 462 8.54 10.60 -3.01
N ALA A 463 9.25 11.13 -2.01
CA ALA A 463 10.68 11.34 -2.03
C ALA A 463 11.44 10.05 -2.38
N ILE A 464 12.45 10.19 -3.24
CA ILE A 464 13.24 9.07 -3.71
C ILE A 464 14.02 8.41 -2.56
N LEU A 465 13.92 7.09 -2.46
CA LEU A 465 14.72 6.29 -1.56
C LEU A 465 16.03 5.88 -2.26
N THR A 466 17.16 6.40 -1.81
CA THR A 466 18.49 6.05 -2.33
C THR A 466 19.15 4.97 -1.47
N VAL A 467 20.22 4.35 -1.97
CA VAL A 467 21.06 3.41 -1.19
C VAL A 467 21.58 4.07 0.08
N GLU A 468 22.07 5.31 0.00
CA GLU A 468 22.59 6.04 1.15
C GLU A 468 21.49 6.32 2.20
N ILE A 469 20.28 6.70 1.75
CA ILE A 469 19.13 6.89 2.63
C ILE A 469 18.72 5.55 3.27
N ALA A 470 18.74 4.45 2.51
CA ALA A 470 18.46 3.12 3.03
C ALA A 470 19.48 2.67 4.09
N GLU A 471 20.77 2.96 3.90
CA GLU A 471 21.81 2.71 4.90
C GLU A 471 21.58 3.53 6.18
N ARG A 472 21.16 4.79 6.05
CA ARG A 472 20.78 5.65 7.18
C ARG A 472 19.55 5.12 7.91
N HIS A 473 18.52 4.64 7.21
CA HIS A 473 17.38 3.96 7.83
C HIS A 473 17.77 2.65 8.51
N ALA A 474 18.62 1.83 7.90
CA ALA A 474 19.14 0.62 8.55
C ALA A 474 19.89 0.94 9.85
N LYS A 475 20.65 2.04 9.88
CA LYS A 475 21.26 2.56 11.11
C LYS A 475 20.21 3.06 12.12
N SER A 476 19.21 3.83 11.68
CA SER A 476 18.16 4.35 12.56
C SER A 476 17.34 3.22 13.21
N PHE A 477 17.19 2.08 12.53
CA PHE A 477 16.57 0.87 13.10
C PHE A 477 17.39 0.30 14.26
N GLN A 478 18.72 0.19 14.12
CA GLN A 478 19.59 -0.25 15.21
C GLN A 478 19.60 0.76 16.37
N ASP A 479 19.76 2.04 16.05
CA ASP A 479 19.76 3.14 17.02
C ASP A 479 18.46 3.17 17.84
N SER A 480 17.32 2.92 17.18
CA SER A 480 16.01 2.76 17.80
C SER A 480 15.96 1.62 18.82
N VAL A 481 16.44 0.44 18.41
CA VAL A 481 16.44 -0.75 19.29
C VAL A 481 17.41 -0.57 20.46
N ASP A 482 18.58 0.02 20.23
CA ASP A 482 19.53 0.32 21.31
C ASP A 482 18.93 1.30 22.32
N TYR A 483 18.21 2.33 21.85
CA TYR A 483 17.50 3.27 22.72
C TYR A 483 16.39 2.58 23.52
N PHE A 484 15.60 1.70 22.89
CA PHE A 484 14.60 0.90 23.60
C PHE A 484 15.21 0.05 24.73
N LYS A 485 16.37 -0.57 24.48
CA LYS A 485 17.09 -1.36 25.50
C LYS A 485 17.55 -0.47 26.66
N GLN A 486 18.14 0.69 26.34
CA GLN A 486 18.59 1.66 27.35
C GLN A 486 17.42 2.17 28.21
N ALA A 487 16.27 2.42 27.59
CA ALA A 487 15.07 2.90 28.27
C ALA A 487 14.31 1.81 29.05
N GLY A 488 14.71 0.53 28.91
CA GLY A 488 14.07 -0.60 29.57
C GLY A 488 12.70 -0.96 28.99
N VAL A 489 12.48 -0.67 27.71
CA VAL A 489 11.24 -1.03 27.00
C VAL A 489 11.08 -2.55 26.98
N ARG A 490 9.86 -3.03 27.29
CA ARG A 490 9.56 -4.46 27.37
C ARG A 490 8.83 -5.00 26.15
N ALA A 491 8.07 -4.14 25.47
CA ALA A 491 7.38 -4.49 24.23
C ALA A 491 7.23 -3.26 23.32
N VAL A 492 7.27 -3.47 22.01
CA VAL A 492 7.18 -2.43 20.99
C VAL A 492 6.13 -2.82 19.96
N ASN A 493 5.22 -1.90 19.64
CA ASN A 493 4.31 -2.04 18.50
C ASN A 493 4.91 -1.36 17.26
N MET A 494 4.82 -2.03 16.12
CA MET A 494 5.20 -1.54 14.78
C MET A 494 4.03 -1.74 13.82
N SER A 495 3.31 -0.66 13.51
CA SER A 495 2.14 -0.67 12.63
C SER A 495 2.45 -0.09 11.24
N TRP A 496 3.62 -0.46 10.70
CA TRP A 496 4.13 -0.05 9.40
C TRP A 496 4.94 -1.19 8.77
N GLY A 497 5.21 -1.09 7.47
CA GLY A 497 6.06 -2.05 6.77
C GLY A 497 6.63 -1.52 5.46
N TRP A 498 7.51 -2.31 4.85
CA TRP A 498 8.07 -2.08 3.52
C TRP A 498 7.93 -3.33 2.67
N THR A 499 7.68 -3.13 1.38
CA THR A 499 7.69 -4.19 0.35
C THR A 499 8.66 -3.86 -0.79
N LEU A 500 9.09 -4.88 -1.53
CA LEU A 500 9.85 -4.68 -2.77
C LEU A 500 9.09 -3.78 -3.75
N LYS A 501 7.77 -3.99 -3.86
CA LYS A 501 6.89 -3.24 -4.77
C LYS A 501 6.81 -1.76 -4.42
N GLU A 502 6.76 -1.40 -3.14
CA GLU A 502 6.76 0.00 -2.72
C GLU A 502 8.09 0.68 -3.04
N VAL A 503 9.21 0.01 -2.79
CA VAL A 503 10.54 0.55 -3.15
C VAL A 503 10.66 0.73 -4.66
N GLU A 504 10.23 -0.26 -5.46
CA GLU A 504 10.23 -0.19 -6.91
C GLU A 504 9.34 0.95 -7.43
N GLY A 505 8.13 1.09 -6.88
CA GLY A 505 7.18 2.15 -7.24
C GLY A 505 7.72 3.55 -6.94
N VAL A 506 8.41 3.74 -5.80
CA VAL A 506 9.09 5.01 -5.49
C VAL A 506 10.19 5.32 -6.50
N LEU A 507 11.00 4.33 -6.91
CA LEU A 507 12.02 4.54 -7.94
C LEU A 507 11.39 4.87 -9.30
N GLU A 508 10.32 4.16 -9.68
CA GLU A 508 9.58 4.40 -10.92
C GLU A 508 8.99 5.82 -10.97
N SER A 509 8.31 6.25 -9.90
CA SER A 509 7.70 7.59 -9.82
C SER A 509 8.72 8.72 -9.77
N ASN A 510 9.99 8.40 -9.51
CA ASN A 510 11.13 9.33 -9.52
C ASN A 510 12.03 9.13 -10.75
N GLY A 511 11.49 8.61 -11.85
CA GLY A 511 12.14 8.64 -13.16
C GLY A 511 13.08 7.48 -13.47
N VAL A 512 13.23 6.49 -12.57
CA VAL A 512 14.02 5.27 -12.84
C VAL A 512 13.19 4.33 -13.71
N THR A 513 13.10 4.64 -15.00
CA THR A 513 12.21 3.95 -15.95
C THR A 513 12.85 2.72 -16.61
N ASP A 514 14.18 2.65 -16.67
CA ASP A 514 14.88 1.45 -17.14
C ASP A 514 14.58 0.27 -16.19
N PRO A 515 13.97 -0.82 -16.69
CA PRO A 515 13.50 -1.85 -15.78
C PRO A 515 14.62 -2.65 -15.11
N GLU A 516 15.72 -2.95 -15.81
CA GLU A 516 16.84 -3.73 -15.24
C GLU A 516 17.54 -2.91 -14.15
N GLU A 517 17.80 -1.63 -14.40
CA GLU A 517 18.33 -0.70 -13.40
C GLU A 517 17.39 -0.58 -12.20
N ARG A 518 16.09 -0.39 -12.43
CA ARG A 518 15.09 -0.24 -11.37
C ARG A 518 15.03 -1.49 -10.49
N ALA A 519 15.00 -2.68 -11.07
CA ALA A 519 14.97 -3.93 -10.31
C ALA A 519 16.27 -4.14 -9.50
N ALA A 520 17.43 -3.85 -10.09
CA ALA A 520 18.71 -3.95 -9.39
C ALA A 520 18.77 -3.01 -8.17
N LYS A 521 18.40 -1.73 -8.35
CA LYS A 521 18.33 -0.75 -7.25
C LYS A 521 17.31 -1.13 -6.19
N THR A 522 16.13 -1.61 -6.60
CA THR A 522 15.07 -2.06 -5.68
C THR A 522 15.60 -3.16 -4.76
N ARG A 523 16.25 -4.19 -5.33
CA ARG A 523 16.82 -5.31 -4.57
C ARG A 523 17.91 -4.84 -3.59
N GLU A 524 18.77 -3.93 -4.02
CA GLU A 524 19.83 -3.37 -3.18
C GLU A 524 19.26 -2.59 -1.98
N ILE A 525 18.40 -1.60 -2.26
CA ILE A 525 17.76 -0.74 -1.25
C ILE A 525 16.93 -1.58 -0.27
N PHE A 526 16.05 -2.42 -0.78
CA PHE A 526 15.20 -3.26 0.05
C PHE A 526 16.02 -4.26 0.87
N GLY A 527 17.08 -4.82 0.30
CA GLY A 527 17.99 -5.71 1.01
C GLY A 527 18.67 -5.03 2.21
N ILE A 528 19.07 -3.77 2.07
CA ILE A 528 19.66 -2.97 3.16
C ILE A 528 18.63 -2.74 4.28
N LEU A 529 17.42 -2.28 3.93
CA LEU A 529 16.36 -2.05 4.91
C LEU A 529 15.97 -3.34 5.65
N LYS A 530 15.75 -4.42 4.89
CA LYS A 530 15.39 -5.74 5.40
C LYS A 530 16.43 -6.27 6.38
N LYS A 531 17.70 -6.26 5.98
CA LYS A 531 18.80 -6.74 6.82
C LYS A 531 18.97 -5.87 8.07
N GLY A 532 18.95 -4.54 7.91
CA GLY A 532 19.10 -3.59 9.01
C GLY A 532 18.02 -3.77 10.07
N LEU A 533 16.75 -3.85 9.66
CA LEU A 533 15.63 -4.04 10.58
C LEU A 533 15.70 -5.41 11.25
N HIS A 534 15.93 -6.48 10.48
CA HIS A 534 16.04 -7.83 11.03
C HIS A 534 17.13 -7.93 12.11
N ASP A 535 18.34 -7.44 11.81
CA ASP A 535 19.47 -7.51 12.73
C ASP A 535 19.22 -6.68 14.00
N ALA A 536 18.61 -5.50 13.85
CA ALA A 536 18.22 -4.66 14.98
C ALA A 536 17.25 -5.41 15.91
N LEU A 537 16.15 -5.95 15.38
CA LEU A 537 15.15 -6.68 16.17
C LEU A 537 15.73 -7.94 16.84
N ALA A 538 16.62 -8.67 16.14
CA ALA A 538 17.29 -9.84 16.66
C ALA A 538 18.29 -9.52 17.80
N SER A 539 18.81 -8.29 17.85
CA SER A 539 19.77 -7.83 18.87
C SER A 539 19.15 -7.57 20.26
N ALA A 540 17.82 -7.68 20.38
CA ALA A 540 17.05 -7.38 21.59
C ALA A 540 16.09 -8.51 21.99
N PRO A 541 16.60 -9.74 22.26
CA PRO A 541 15.75 -10.88 22.64
C PRO A 541 14.92 -10.68 23.93
N GLU A 542 15.24 -9.66 24.73
CA GLU A 542 14.53 -9.23 25.92
C GLU A 542 13.30 -8.34 25.66
N ILE A 543 13.15 -7.82 24.43
CA ILE A 543 12.05 -6.96 24.00
C ILE A 543 11.11 -7.76 23.09
N LEU A 544 9.80 -7.71 23.40
CA LEU A 544 8.77 -8.28 22.52
C LEU A 544 8.39 -7.27 21.42
N PHE A 545 8.64 -7.61 20.16
CA PHE A 545 8.19 -6.84 19.02
C PHE A 545 6.86 -7.38 18.49
N ILE A 546 5.91 -6.48 18.23
CA ILE A 546 4.56 -6.81 17.77
C ILE A 546 4.31 -6.01 16.51
N THR A 547 4.05 -6.70 15.41
CA THR A 547 3.82 -6.07 14.11
C THR A 547 2.43 -6.35 13.56
N ALA A 548 1.87 -5.40 12.83
CA ALA A 548 0.66 -5.56 12.06
C ALA A 548 0.90 -6.52 10.87
N ALA A 549 -0.08 -7.37 10.52
CA ALA A 549 0.08 -8.29 9.39
C ALA A 549 0.20 -7.58 8.04
N GLY A 550 -0.55 -6.49 7.83
CA GLY A 550 -0.71 -5.84 6.53
C GLY A 550 -2.18 -5.78 6.14
N ASN A 551 -2.51 -4.81 5.27
CA ASN A 551 -3.89 -4.55 4.82
C ASN A 551 -4.09 -4.85 3.33
N ASP A 552 -3.09 -5.44 2.67
CA ASP A 552 -3.10 -5.70 1.22
C ASP A 552 -3.79 -7.02 0.87
N ASP A 553 -4.37 -7.71 1.86
CA ASP A 553 -5.00 -9.02 1.69
C ASP A 553 -4.03 -10.00 0.98
N ASN A 554 -2.75 -9.92 1.30
CA ASN A 554 -1.69 -10.72 0.71
C ASN A 554 -1.12 -11.77 1.67
N ASP A 555 -0.29 -12.66 1.13
CA ASP A 555 0.60 -13.50 1.93
C ASP A 555 1.86 -12.69 2.25
N VAL A 556 2.06 -12.40 3.53
CA VAL A 556 3.16 -11.53 3.99
C VAL A 556 4.53 -12.14 3.69
N GLU A 557 4.63 -13.45 3.57
CA GLU A 557 5.88 -14.14 3.25
C GLU A 557 6.16 -14.13 1.76
N PHE A 558 5.12 -14.29 0.93
CA PHE A 558 5.26 -14.23 -0.53
C PHE A 558 5.69 -12.85 -1.02
N ASP A 559 5.11 -11.79 -0.46
CA ASP A 559 5.41 -10.40 -0.84
C ASP A 559 6.61 -9.79 -0.10
N GLU A 560 7.32 -10.62 0.66
CA GLU A 560 8.46 -10.24 1.49
C GLU A 560 8.20 -9.05 2.45
N VAL A 561 6.98 -8.83 2.91
CA VAL A 561 6.62 -7.67 3.73
C VAL A 561 7.42 -7.63 5.04
N ILE A 562 8.24 -6.60 5.26
CA ILE A 562 8.98 -6.42 6.52
C ILE A 562 8.24 -5.44 7.44
N PRO A 563 8.20 -5.66 8.76
CA PRO A 563 8.80 -6.77 9.49
C PRO A 563 7.91 -8.02 9.63
N SER A 564 6.69 -8.04 9.08
CA SER A 564 5.71 -9.12 9.29
C SER A 564 6.13 -10.50 8.75
N ASN A 565 7.05 -10.55 7.80
CA ASN A 565 7.66 -11.77 7.28
C ASN A 565 8.83 -12.33 8.13
N PHE A 566 9.30 -11.62 9.16
CA PHE A 566 10.43 -12.07 9.97
C PHE A 566 10.04 -13.19 10.94
N GLN A 567 10.94 -14.16 11.09
CA GLN A 567 10.80 -15.25 12.06
C GLN A 567 11.82 -15.07 13.18
N LEU A 568 11.42 -14.34 14.23
CA LEU A 568 12.23 -14.11 15.41
C LEU A 568 11.49 -14.60 16.67
N PRO A 569 12.19 -15.17 17.67
CA PRO A 569 11.56 -15.72 18.88
C PRO A 569 10.88 -14.66 19.75
N ASN A 570 11.22 -13.40 19.54
CA ASN A 570 10.71 -12.23 20.24
C ASN A 570 9.85 -11.33 19.33
N LEU A 571 9.37 -11.84 18.19
CA LEU A 571 8.47 -11.12 17.29
C LEU A 571 7.15 -11.90 17.08
N ILE A 572 6.03 -11.19 17.07
CA ILE A 572 4.74 -11.74 16.64
C ILE A 572 4.05 -10.82 15.63
N THR A 573 3.39 -11.41 14.65
CA THR A 573 2.53 -10.71 13.68
C THR A 573 1.05 -10.87 14.08
N VAL A 574 0.29 -9.78 14.01
CA VAL A 574 -1.10 -9.70 14.45
C VAL A 574 -2.02 -9.35 13.28
N ALA A 575 -3.00 -10.20 13.03
CA ALA A 575 -4.04 -10.02 12.02
C ALA A 575 -5.31 -9.39 12.61
N ALA A 576 -6.16 -8.84 11.74
CA ALA A 576 -7.36 -8.11 12.13
C ALA A 576 -8.62 -8.96 12.05
N VAL A 577 -9.51 -8.72 13.02
CA VAL A 577 -10.88 -9.21 13.06
C VAL A 577 -11.83 -8.10 13.47
N ASP A 578 -13.12 -8.30 13.23
CA ASP A 578 -14.16 -7.37 13.63
C ASP A 578 -14.66 -7.55 15.08
N GLN A 579 -15.75 -6.85 15.41
CA GLN A 579 -16.41 -6.90 16.72
C GLN A 579 -16.93 -8.28 17.14
N ALA A 580 -17.24 -9.18 16.19
CA ALA A 580 -17.65 -10.56 16.44
C ALA A 580 -16.47 -11.54 16.45
N GLY A 581 -15.28 -11.10 16.06
CA GLY A 581 -14.11 -11.96 15.89
C GLY A 581 -14.03 -12.63 14.53
N ASP A 582 -14.81 -12.17 13.54
CA ASP A 582 -14.70 -12.62 12.16
C ASP A 582 -13.49 -11.95 11.48
N PRO A 583 -12.72 -12.65 10.62
CA PRO A 583 -11.64 -12.04 9.85
C PRO A 583 -12.18 -10.92 8.96
N THR A 584 -11.46 -9.81 8.89
CA THR A 584 -11.78 -8.73 7.93
C THR A 584 -11.23 -9.08 6.56
N SER A 585 -11.89 -8.64 5.48
CA SER A 585 -11.43 -8.91 4.11
C SER A 585 -10.08 -8.29 3.73
N PHE A 586 -9.56 -7.34 4.51
CA PHE A 586 -8.28 -6.68 4.24
C PHE A 586 -7.11 -7.33 4.97
N THR A 587 -7.35 -8.20 5.96
CA THR A 587 -6.26 -8.70 6.79
C THR A 587 -5.34 -9.61 5.98
N SER A 588 -4.06 -9.26 5.91
CA SER A 588 -3.05 -10.16 5.36
C SER A 588 -2.93 -11.42 6.22
N THR A 589 -2.57 -12.53 5.58
CA THR A 589 -2.39 -13.84 6.22
C THR A 589 -0.96 -14.35 6.01
N GLY A 590 -0.58 -15.40 6.71
CA GLY A 590 0.76 -15.97 6.60
C GLY A 590 1.08 -16.84 7.81
N ARG A 591 2.11 -17.68 7.68
CA ARG A 591 2.54 -18.57 8.78
C ARG A 591 3.07 -17.80 9.98
N ASN A 592 3.50 -16.55 9.79
CA ASN A 592 3.97 -15.70 10.86
C ASN A 592 2.85 -15.02 11.66
N VAL A 593 1.59 -15.06 11.18
CA VAL A 593 0.45 -14.55 11.94
C VAL A 593 0.21 -15.45 13.15
N VAL A 594 0.40 -14.90 14.36
CA VAL A 594 0.35 -15.68 15.61
C VAL A 594 -1.01 -15.58 16.29
N ILE A 595 -1.66 -14.42 16.20
CA ILE A 595 -2.95 -14.12 16.84
C ILE A 595 -3.75 -13.10 16.02
N TYR A 596 -5.06 -13.09 16.28
CA TYR A 596 -6.02 -12.15 15.72
C TYR A 596 -6.58 -11.24 16.82
N ALA A 597 -6.73 -9.95 16.52
CA ALA A 597 -7.24 -8.95 17.47
C ALA A 597 -8.16 -7.93 16.78
N ASN A 598 -8.94 -7.18 17.57
CA ASN A 598 -9.87 -6.19 17.04
C ASN A 598 -9.14 -5.16 16.18
N GLY A 599 -9.48 -5.08 14.90
CA GLY A 599 -8.89 -4.16 13.94
C GLY A 599 -9.93 -3.49 13.05
N TYR A 600 -11.23 -3.55 13.38
CA TYR A 600 -12.29 -2.94 12.59
C TYR A 600 -13.08 -1.94 13.45
N GLU A 601 -13.23 -0.71 12.97
CA GLU A 601 -13.97 0.35 13.65
C GLU A 601 -13.51 0.60 15.10
N VAL A 602 -12.20 0.50 15.36
CA VAL A 602 -11.64 0.65 16.70
C VAL A 602 -11.55 2.13 17.05
N SER A 603 -12.24 2.53 18.13
CA SER A 603 -12.19 3.91 18.63
C SER A 603 -10.92 4.15 19.44
N SER A 604 -10.18 5.20 19.11
CA SER A 604 -9.04 5.69 19.89
C SER A 604 -8.87 7.19 19.73
N TYR A 605 -7.82 7.73 20.35
CA TYR A 605 -7.47 9.14 20.29
C TYR A 605 -6.83 9.53 18.95
N VAL A 606 -7.01 10.79 18.55
CA VAL A 606 -6.25 11.44 17.47
C VAL A 606 -5.58 12.72 18.01
N PRO A 607 -4.58 13.30 17.31
CA PRO A 607 -3.95 14.54 17.75
C PRO A 607 -4.95 15.63 18.09
N GLY A 608 -4.65 16.41 19.13
CA GLY A 608 -5.59 17.37 19.73
C GLY A 608 -6.62 16.78 20.70
N GLY A 609 -6.59 15.46 20.93
CA GLY A 609 -7.37 14.78 21.97
C GLY A 609 -8.78 14.36 21.56
N GLY A 610 -9.15 14.55 20.29
CA GLY A 610 -10.37 14.00 19.71
C GLY A 610 -10.36 12.47 19.68
N ARG A 611 -11.47 11.84 19.31
CA ARG A 611 -11.57 10.40 19.11
C ARG A 611 -12.14 10.07 17.74
N MET A 612 -11.58 9.07 17.09
CA MET A 612 -11.99 8.58 15.78
C MET A 612 -11.99 7.06 15.76
N LYS A 613 -12.87 6.46 14.96
CA LYS A 613 -12.81 5.04 14.63
C LYS A 613 -11.90 4.81 13.43
N ALA A 614 -11.04 3.81 13.51
CA ALA A 614 -10.20 3.40 12.39
C ALA A 614 -10.20 1.88 12.24
N SER A 615 -9.95 1.44 11.01
CA SER A 615 -9.87 0.03 10.64
C SER A 615 -8.51 -0.28 10.01
N GLY A 616 -7.92 -1.42 10.37
CA GLY A 616 -6.65 -1.92 9.87
C GLY A 616 -5.97 -2.87 10.85
N THR A 617 -5.02 -3.68 10.36
CA THR A 617 -4.15 -4.48 11.25
C THR A 617 -3.32 -3.60 12.18
N SER A 618 -3.12 -2.33 11.83
CA SER A 618 -2.55 -1.29 12.69
C SER A 618 -3.34 -1.02 13.96
N MET A 619 -4.64 -1.30 14.00
CA MET A 619 -5.47 -1.20 15.20
C MET A 619 -5.54 -2.54 15.95
N ALA A 620 -5.26 -3.66 15.27
CA ALA A 620 -5.17 -4.99 15.88
C ALA A 620 -3.87 -5.19 16.68
N SER A 621 -2.71 -4.81 16.13
CA SER A 621 -1.42 -4.97 16.80
C SER A 621 -1.30 -4.25 18.17
N PRO A 622 -1.80 -3.01 18.38
CA PRO A 622 -1.74 -2.38 19.69
C PRO A 622 -2.68 -3.02 20.72
N ASN A 623 -3.74 -3.73 20.31
CA ASN A 623 -4.53 -4.56 21.24
C ASN A 623 -3.68 -5.72 21.82
N ALA A 624 -2.80 -6.31 21.00
CA ALA A 624 -1.85 -7.32 21.46
C ALA A 624 -0.75 -6.71 22.35
N LEU A 625 -0.23 -5.51 22.00
CA LEU A 625 0.70 -4.76 22.85
C LEU A 625 0.10 -4.45 24.22
N ASN A 626 -1.17 -4.03 24.25
CA ASN A 626 -1.88 -3.75 25.49
C ASN A 626 -1.94 -4.98 26.41
N LEU A 627 -2.25 -6.16 25.86
CA LEU A 627 -2.22 -7.41 26.63
C LEU A 627 -0.81 -7.75 27.12
N ALA A 628 0.20 -7.67 26.25
CA ALA A 628 1.58 -7.93 26.63
C ALA A 628 2.03 -7.00 27.77
N ALA A 629 1.71 -5.71 27.68
CA ALA A 629 2.02 -4.72 28.71
C ALA A 629 1.34 -5.05 30.05
N LYS A 630 0.08 -5.50 30.05
CA LYS A 630 -0.63 -5.94 31.26
C LYS A 630 0.02 -7.18 31.88
N LEU A 631 0.48 -8.13 31.06
CA LEU A 631 1.19 -9.33 31.54
C LEU A 631 2.53 -8.96 32.18
N PHE A 632 3.34 -8.11 31.54
CA PHE A 632 4.59 -7.61 32.12
C PHE A 632 4.36 -6.78 33.39
N ALA A 633 3.29 -6.01 33.45
CA ALA A 633 2.98 -5.20 34.64
C ALA A 633 2.65 -6.09 35.84
N LEU A 634 1.91 -7.18 35.61
CA LEU A 634 1.53 -8.14 36.65
C LEU A 634 2.69 -9.04 37.09
N ASP A 635 3.59 -9.39 36.17
CA ASP A 635 4.80 -10.18 36.44
C ASP A 635 5.99 -9.67 35.60
N PRO A 636 6.82 -8.78 36.18
CA PRO A 636 7.97 -8.22 35.48
C PRO A 636 9.05 -9.23 35.11
N ALA A 637 9.06 -10.43 35.73
CA ALA A 637 10.05 -11.47 35.48
C ALA A 637 9.77 -12.30 34.22
N LEU A 638 8.59 -12.10 33.59
CA LEU A 638 8.26 -12.79 32.34
C LEU A 638 9.28 -12.44 31.24
N THR A 639 9.64 -13.45 30.44
CA THR A 639 10.38 -13.26 29.18
C THR A 639 9.40 -13.01 28.03
N PRO A 640 9.83 -12.39 26.91
CA PRO A 640 8.99 -12.26 25.70
C PRO A 640 8.37 -13.58 25.25
N ALA A 641 9.17 -14.66 25.20
CA ALA A 641 8.69 -15.99 24.82
C ALA A 641 7.56 -16.48 25.74
N ARG A 642 7.65 -16.23 27.05
CA ARG A 642 6.60 -16.63 28.00
C ARG A 642 5.34 -15.78 27.84
N VAL A 643 5.47 -14.48 27.55
CA VAL A 643 4.32 -13.62 27.23
C VAL A 643 3.60 -14.11 25.97
N ILE A 644 4.34 -14.39 24.90
CA ILE A 644 3.78 -14.96 23.66
C ILE A 644 3.03 -16.26 23.96
N GLU A 645 3.62 -17.16 24.74
CA GLU A 645 2.97 -18.42 25.12
C GLU A 645 1.67 -18.21 25.90
N LEU A 646 1.65 -17.27 26.86
CA LEU A 646 0.45 -16.92 27.62
C LEU A 646 -0.65 -16.36 26.72
N MET A 647 -0.31 -15.49 25.78
CA MET A 647 -1.25 -14.92 24.81
C MET A 647 -1.83 -16.01 23.90
N LYS A 648 -0.99 -16.89 23.35
CA LYS A 648 -1.43 -18.01 22.48
C LYS A 648 -2.31 -19.01 23.23
N LYS A 649 -1.93 -19.40 24.45
CA LYS A 649 -2.72 -20.36 25.25
C LYS A 649 -3.99 -19.73 25.82
N GLY A 650 -3.97 -18.43 26.07
CA GLY A 650 -5.13 -17.66 26.51
C GLY A 650 -6.12 -17.37 25.38
N ALA A 651 -5.66 -17.32 24.13
CA ALA A 651 -6.52 -17.09 22.97
C ALA A 651 -7.62 -18.16 22.82
N THR A 652 -8.74 -17.74 22.23
CA THR A 652 -9.87 -18.60 21.89
C THR A 652 -9.69 -19.07 20.44
N PRO A 653 -9.52 -20.38 20.17
CA PRO A 653 -9.43 -20.88 18.80
C PRO A 653 -10.78 -20.72 18.08
N ARG A 654 -10.75 -20.49 16.76
CA ARG A 654 -11.97 -20.50 15.94
C ARG A 654 -12.48 -21.94 15.78
N GLU A 655 -13.80 -22.10 15.78
CA GLU A 655 -14.41 -23.39 15.47
C GLU A 655 -14.02 -23.83 14.04
N GLY A 656 -13.57 -25.07 13.89
CA GLY A 656 -13.10 -25.61 12.60
C GLY A 656 -11.67 -25.20 12.20
N ASP A 657 -11.07 -24.20 12.85
CA ASP A 657 -9.68 -23.79 12.61
C ASP A 657 -8.95 -23.48 13.94
N PRO A 658 -8.30 -24.48 14.56
CA PRO A 658 -7.58 -24.29 15.81
C PRO A 658 -6.30 -23.45 15.68
N SER A 659 -5.84 -23.18 14.45
CA SER A 659 -4.69 -22.31 14.21
C SER A 659 -5.06 -20.82 14.26
N PHE A 660 -6.34 -20.51 14.05
CA PHE A 660 -6.89 -19.17 14.20
C PHE A 660 -7.06 -18.82 15.69
N LEU A 661 -6.07 -18.13 16.26
CA LEU A 661 -6.04 -17.79 17.68
C LEU A 661 -6.55 -16.36 17.94
N LEU A 662 -7.81 -16.24 18.34
CA LEU A 662 -8.44 -14.96 18.67
C LEU A 662 -8.08 -14.52 20.09
N ILE A 663 -7.41 -13.37 20.24
CA ILE A 663 -6.88 -12.89 21.53
C ILE A 663 -7.97 -12.81 22.60
N ASN A 664 -7.62 -13.23 23.82
CA ASN A 664 -8.50 -13.13 24.99
C ASN A 664 -7.68 -12.69 26.22
N PRO A 665 -7.66 -11.36 26.50
CA PRO A 665 -6.92 -10.80 27.63
C PRO A 665 -7.27 -11.41 28.98
N GLN A 666 -8.56 -11.64 29.26
CA GLN A 666 -9.02 -12.21 30.51
C GLN A 666 -8.42 -13.61 30.75
N GLN A 667 -8.56 -14.52 29.78
CA GLN A 667 -8.04 -15.88 29.91
C GLN A 667 -6.51 -15.91 30.00
N SER A 668 -5.82 -15.03 29.27
CA SER A 668 -4.35 -14.93 29.32
C SER A 668 -3.86 -14.51 30.72
N ILE A 669 -4.52 -13.53 31.34
CA ILE A 669 -4.19 -13.07 32.71
C ILE A 669 -4.57 -14.10 33.77
N GLU A 670 -5.69 -14.81 33.62
CA GLU A 670 -6.07 -15.90 34.52
C GLU A 670 -5.04 -17.04 34.49
N ARG A 671 -4.48 -17.36 33.33
CA ARG A 671 -3.40 -18.35 33.19
C ARG A 671 -2.14 -17.93 33.92
N LEU A 672 -1.75 -16.65 33.83
CA LEU A 672 -0.63 -16.11 34.59
C LEU A 672 -0.85 -16.30 36.11
N LYS A 673 -2.03 -15.93 36.61
CA LYS A 673 -2.38 -16.08 38.04
C LYS A 673 -2.32 -17.53 38.52
N LYS A 674 -2.83 -18.48 37.72
CA LYS A 674 -2.79 -19.92 38.05
C LYS A 674 -1.36 -20.47 38.08
N ALA A 675 -0.50 -20.04 37.16
CA ALA A 675 0.90 -20.46 37.14
C ALA A 675 1.66 -19.97 38.37
N GLY A 676 1.40 -18.73 38.82
CA GLY A 676 1.98 -18.19 40.05
C GLY A 676 1.52 -18.94 41.31
N ALA A 677 0.25 -19.30 41.40
CA ALA A 677 -0.31 -20.05 42.54
C ALA A 677 0.17 -21.51 42.63
N ALA A 678 0.61 -22.12 41.52
CA ALA A 678 1.16 -23.47 41.52
C ALA A 678 2.66 -23.51 41.89
N ALA A 679 3.35 -22.37 41.91
CA ALA A 679 4.76 -22.23 42.25
C ALA A 679 5.02 -21.80 43.70
N THR A 680 3.95 -21.44 44.43
CA THR A 680 3.92 -21.11 45.87
C THR A 680 3.32 -22.26 46.67
#